data_AF-A0A1J4UWD3-F1
#
_entry.id   AF-A0A1J4UWD3-F1
#
_cell.length_a   1.000
_cell.length_b   1.000
_cell.length_c   1.000
_cell.angle_alpha   90.00
_cell.angle_beta   90.00
_cell.angle_gamma   90.00
#
_symmetry.space_group_name_H-M   'P 1'
#
loop_
_entity.id
_entity.type
_entity.pdbx_description
1 polymer ?
#
loop_
_entity_poly.entity_id
_entity_poly.type
_entity_poly.pdbx_seq_one_letter_code
_entity_poly.pdbx_strand_id
1 'polypeptide(L)'
;MKNNGIKLFLLSLLLLLLELANIRWLSGYVPMVAYFANTVLISTFFGFGLGCLHAPRGEKMPASYRFVPLILLVLFLTALVMGMAPISLSDDSGEFMWANTPGATVDLFGALNDSFNTVVGLLQRGVFSISANRRFLPVSAVVIFFFFLNAVTFYPIGLELGRLFSLLPPIRAYTVNVAGSVVGVLLMMLYSHFSLPPYVWYGTAFLIWLITGGGGSHRLWSVTAVLPLALVMMVDSNVLWSPYSKIRIDDISRTSGERRTFSIAVGEHFHQSALDFSKSPNLDTQPPIVSNYDLPFLLPDCRSDQVLVIGAGTGNDIAGAVRAGTKRVTAVEIDPVIYSLGRDHHPENPYGRGQVEVVIQDGRQFLESGSNLFDLIIYGLVDSHGLFSTYSSVRLESFLYTREGIAAGARRLRPGGYLVLSFAAIHPWMKDRIVAIVKDVFGDAALYVNKNSFIVVASTDLSKLSNGDLWGFTRVATTAPALIPTDDWPFLYLEHRSIPRHSLIFAGVILFVCWLIYRASNKGRKMPWPFFLFGAAFLMLETVAVTRLAILFGTTWAVNGFVFATILIAILAANSLVARGLIAGKTLPAVGLFFSLILLFIIPGSFFLHHSLLAGKIAACILWGLPIFCAALLFANMMNRATDAPVALGANLMGAVTGGFIEYISMVSGFSALILVAIAIYATALFMDRVAEP
;
A
#
# COMPACT_ATOMS: atom_id res chain seq x y z
N MET A 1 1.77 29.90 26.50
CA MET A 1 1.09 29.67 25.19
C MET A 1 2.04 29.39 24.03
N LYS A 2 3.04 30.24 23.69
CA LYS A 2 3.96 30.01 22.54
C LYS A 2 4.69 28.65 22.58
N ASN A 3 5.19 28.25 23.75
CA ASN A 3 5.89 26.96 23.93
C ASN A 3 4.97 25.74 23.68
N ASN A 4 3.71 25.78 24.10
CA ASN A 4 2.77 24.67 23.91
C ASN A 4 2.39 24.49 22.44
N GLY A 5 2.29 25.57 21.66
CA GLY A 5 2.05 25.50 20.21
C GLY A 5 3.20 24.81 19.47
N ILE A 6 4.45 25.14 19.80
CA ILE A 6 5.63 24.49 19.21
C ILE A 6 5.67 23.01 19.60
N LYS A 7 5.42 22.69 20.87
CA LYS A 7 5.34 21.29 21.32
C LYS A 7 4.25 20.51 20.59
N LEU A 8 3.07 21.10 20.40
CA LEU A 8 1.98 20.46 19.66
C LEU A 8 2.37 20.23 18.20
N PHE A 9 2.98 21.21 17.55
CA PHE A 9 3.47 21.08 16.18
C PHE A 9 4.46 19.91 16.05
N LEU A 10 5.48 19.88 16.91
CA LEU A 10 6.51 18.82 16.90
C LEU A 10 5.92 17.44 17.24
N LEU A 11 4.98 17.38 18.19
CA LEU A 11 4.30 16.12 18.53
C LEU A 11 3.43 15.60 17.39
N SER A 12 2.78 16.50 16.65
CA SER A 12 1.93 16.13 15.50
C SER A 12 2.78 15.68 14.30
N LEU A 13 3.93 16.31 14.10
CA LEU A 13 4.97 15.84 13.17
C LEU A 13 5.44 14.44 13.57
N LEU A 14 5.82 14.25 14.85
CA LEU A 14 6.27 12.97 15.37
C LEU A 14 5.24 11.86 15.17
N LEU A 15 3.97 12.15 15.50
CA LEU A 15 2.88 11.20 15.39
C LEU A 15 2.72 10.73 13.94
N LEU A 16 2.66 11.65 12.98
CA LEU A 16 2.48 11.27 11.59
C LEU A 16 3.72 10.61 10.99
N LEU A 17 4.92 11.05 11.38
CA LEU A 17 6.16 10.41 10.95
C LEU A 17 6.23 8.96 11.45
N LEU A 18 5.90 8.71 12.72
CA LEU A 18 5.84 7.36 13.28
C LEU A 18 4.73 6.52 12.64
N GLU A 19 3.58 7.11 12.35
CA GLU A 19 2.49 6.43 11.65
C GLU A 19 2.95 5.89 10.30
N LEU A 20 3.49 6.76 9.43
CA LEU A 20 3.96 6.33 8.11
C LEU A 20 5.17 5.39 8.18
N ALA A 21 6.09 5.62 9.13
CA ALA A 21 7.23 4.74 9.36
C ALA A 21 6.78 3.34 9.80
N ASN A 22 5.82 3.23 10.73
CA ASN A 22 5.31 1.95 11.21
C ASN A 22 4.53 1.20 10.11
N ILE A 23 3.68 1.88 9.33
CA ILE A 23 2.96 1.23 8.22
C ILE A 23 3.98 0.64 7.25
N ARG A 24 5.01 1.40 6.88
CA ARG A 24 6.03 0.96 5.92
C ARG A 24 6.96 -0.13 6.46
N TRP A 25 7.43 0.01 7.70
CA TRP A 25 8.38 -0.93 8.30
C TRP A 25 7.71 -2.27 8.66
N LEU A 26 6.53 -2.24 9.29
CA LEU A 26 5.80 -3.46 9.64
C LEU A 26 5.39 -4.25 8.39
N SER A 27 4.94 -3.58 7.33
CA SER A 27 4.62 -4.24 6.06
C SER A 27 5.85 -4.86 5.37
N GLY A 28 7.04 -4.34 5.61
CA GLY A 28 8.29 -4.89 5.05
C GLY A 28 8.83 -6.11 5.80
N TYR A 29 8.46 -6.31 7.06
CA TYR A 29 8.99 -7.37 7.92
C TYR A 29 7.95 -8.42 8.35
N VAL A 30 6.66 -8.07 8.31
CA VAL A 30 5.56 -8.98 8.65
C VAL A 30 4.67 -9.13 7.43
N PRO A 31 4.87 -10.17 6.61
CA PRO A 31 4.20 -10.26 5.32
C PRO A 31 2.68 -10.22 5.42
N MET A 32 2.14 -10.75 6.52
CA MET A 32 0.70 -10.81 6.84
C MET A 32 0.13 -9.42 7.07
N VAL A 33 0.92 -8.54 7.69
CA VAL A 33 0.55 -7.15 7.88
C VAL A 33 0.63 -6.38 6.56
N ALA A 34 1.52 -6.78 5.64
CA ALA A 34 1.62 -6.18 4.31
C ALA A 34 0.31 -6.32 3.51
N TYR A 35 -0.37 -7.47 3.62
CA TYR A 35 -1.70 -7.64 3.04
C TYR A 35 -2.66 -6.60 3.63
N PHE A 36 -2.74 -6.51 4.95
CA PHE A 36 -3.68 -5.65 5.66
C PHE A 36 -3.07 -4.32 6.14
N ALA A 37 -2.22 -3.68 5.34
CA ALA A 37 -1.46 -2.49 5.76
C ALA A 37 -2.37 -1.34 6.25
N ASN A 38 -3.59 -1.24 5.71
CA ASN A 38 -4.61 -0.28 6.18
C ASN A 38 -4.97 -0.50 7.66
N THR A 39 -4.88 -1.73 8.17
CA THR A 39 -5.12 -2.03 9.59
C THR A 39 -4.09 -1.37 10.51
N VAL A 40 -2.85 -1.18 10.04
CA VAL A 40 -1.82 -0.44 10.80
C VAL A 40 -2.22 1.03 10.91
N LEU A 41 -2.68 1.65 9.81
CA LEU A 41 -3.22 3.02 9.82
C LEU A 41 -4.43 3.15 10.77
N ILE A 42 -5.41 2.26 10.65
CA ILE A 42 -6.59 2.25 11.52
C ILE A 42 -6.19 2.08 13.00
N SER A 43 -5.16 1.27 13.28
CA SER A 43 -4.66 1.08 14.65
C SER A 43 -3.97 2.32 15.23
N THR A 44 -3.31 3.16 14.41
CA THR A 44 -2.76 4.43 14.89
C THR A 44 -3.91 5.33 15.34
N PHE A 45 -4.94 5.52 14.49
CA PHE A 45 -6.13 6.30 14.81
C PHE A 45 -6.84 5.81 16.07
N PHE A 46 -6.98 4.50 16.24
CA PHE A 46 -7.54 3.94 17.48
C PHE A 46 -6.67 4.29 18.70
N GLY A 47 -5.36 4.05 18.62
CA GLY A 47 -4.42 4.29 19.71
C GLY A 47 -4.44 5.73 20.20
N PHE A 48 -4.14 6.70 19.31
CA PHE A 48 -4.09 8.09 19.74
C PHE A 48 -5.48 8.75 19.88
N GLY A 49 -6.51 8.25 19.20
CA GLY A 49 -7.90 8.66 19.43
C GLY A 49 -8.38 8.30 20.84
N LEU A 50 -8.10 7.07 21.28
CA LEU A 50 -8.34 6.66 22.66
C LEU A 50 -7.49 7.48 23.65
N GLY A 51 -6.24 7.77 23.30
CA GLY A 51 -5.39 8.67 24.07
C GLY A 51 -6.00 10.07 24.24
N CYS A 52 -6.55 10.66 23.17
CA CYS A 52 -7.22 11.96 23.23
C CYS A 52 -8.46 11.94 24.13
N LEU A 53 -9.26 10.87 24.07
CA LEU A 53 -10.43 10.70 24.94
C LEU A 53 -10.05 10.61 26.43
N HIS A 54 -8.89 10.02 26.73
CA HIS A 54 -8.38 9.82 28.11
C HIS A 54 -7.40 10.89 28.57
N ALA A 55 -7.15 11.90 27.73
CA ALA A 55 -6.12 12.87 28.00
C ALA A 55 -6.34 13.60 29.34
N PRO A 56 -5.29 13.76 30.16
CA PRO A 56 -5.39 14.51 31.40
C PRO A 56 -5.62 15.99 31.12
N ARG A 57 -6.46 16.65 31.92
CA ARG A 57 -6.78 18.09 31.78
C ARG A 57 -5.82 19.01 32.55
N GLY A 58 -4.53 18.68 32.58
CA GLY A 58 -3.53 19.37 33.40
C GLY A 58 -2.22 19.67 32.67
N GLU A 59 -1.32 20.37 33.36
CA GLU A 59 -0.03 20.76 32.78
C GLU A 59 1.01 19.62 32.78
N LYS A 60 0.82 18.60 33.63
CA LYS A 60 1.77 17.49 33.76
C LYS A 60 1.62 16.53 32.59
N MET A 61 2.75 16.23 31.96
CA MET A 61 2.87 15.22 30.90
C MET A 61 2.49 13.82 31.43
N PRO A 62 1.78 12.98 30.65
CA PRO A 62 1.47 11.61 31.03
C PRO A 62 2.74 10.79 31.28
N ALA A 63 2.78 10.07 32.41
CA ALA A 63 3.94 9.24 32.76
C ALA A 63 4.18 8.09 31.77
N SER A 64 3.17 7.69 30.99
CA SER A 64 3.30 6.67 29.95
C SER A 64 4.09 7.15 28.73
N TYR A 65 4.15 8.46 28.46
CA TYR A 65 4.83 9.03 27.29
C TYR A 65 6.32 8.70 27.25
N ARG A 66 6.97 8.59 28.42
CA ARG A 66 8.41 8.26 28.52
C ARG A 66 8.74 6.82 28.13
N PHE A 67 7.75 5.93 28.03
CA PHE A 67 7.94 4.51 27.71
C PHE A 67 7.71 4.19 26.23
N VAL A 68 7.37 5.18 25.39
CA VAL A 68 7.14 4.97 23.94
C VAL A 68 8.28 4.21 23.26
N PRO A 69 9.57 4.49 23.50
CA PRO A 69 10.65 3.74 22.85
C PRO A 69 10.70 2.26 23.25
N LEU A 70 10.35 1.92 24.49
CA LEU A 70 10.28 0.51 24.92
C LEU A 70 9.08 -0.22 24.31
N ILE A 71 7.94 0.46 24.17
CA ILE A 71 6.77 -0.11 23.49
C ILE A 71 7.10 -0.37 22.01
N LEU A 72 7.79 0.57 21.35
CA LEU A 72 8.31 0.38 19.99
C LEU A 72 9.30 -0.79 19.90
N LEU A 73 10.20 -0.93 20.89
CA LEU A 73 11.10 -2.08 20.94
C LEU A 73 10.35 -3.41 20.99
N VAL A 74 9.30 -3.50 21.82
CA VAL A 74 8.44 -4.69 21.89
C VAL A 74 7.73 -4.93 20.56
N LEU A 75 7.18 -3.89 19.92
CA LEU A 75 6.57 -3.98 18.59
C LEU A 75 7.55 -4.54 17.56
N PHE A 76 8.78 -4.01 17.51
CA PHE A 76 9.79 -4.43 16.55
C PHE A 76 10.29 -5.85 16.79
N LEU A 77 10.60 -6.21 18.04
CA LEU A 77 10.99 -7.58 18.37
C LEU A 77 9.88 -8.58 18.01
N THR A 78 8.63 -8.22 18.26
CA THR A 78 7.49 -9.08 17.94
C THR A 78 7.28 -9.20 16.42
N ALA A 79 7.46 -8.12 15.66
CA ALA A 79 7.44 -8.14 14.20
C ALA A 79 8.48 -9.11 13.64
N LEU A 80 9.72 -9.07 14.14
CA LEU A 80 10.79 -9.96 13.68
C LEU A 80 10.51 -11.43 14.03
N VAL A 81 10.01 -11.71 15.23
CA VAL A 81 9.66 -13.08 15.64
C VAL A 81 8.50 -13.65 14.81
N MET A 82 7.46 -12.85 14.58
CA MET A 82 6.25 -13.29 13.86
C MET A 82 6.42 -13.29 12.34
N GLY A 83 7.29 -12.44 11.78
CA GLY A 83 7.58 -12.40 10.34
C GLY A 83 8.17 -13.71 9.80
N MET A 84 8.77 -14.53 10.68
CA MET A 84 9.35 -15.84 10.34
C MET A 84 8.41 -17.02 10.61
N ALA A 85 7.18 -16.79 11.09
CA ALA A 85 6.27 -17.86 11.46
C ALA A 85 5.67 -18.57 10.23
N PRO A 86 5.63 -19.91 10.18
CA PRO A 86 4.93 -20.64 9.11
C PRO A 86 3.41 -20.47 9.27
N ILE A 87 2.68 -20.33 8.15
CA ILE A 87 1.27 -19.92 8.15
C ILE A 87 0.37 -20.88 7.37
N SER A 88 -0.86 -21.00 7.84
CA SER A 88 -1.95 -21.65 7.14
C SER A 88 -2.78 -20.56 6.49
N LEU A 89 -2.82 -20.58 5.17
CA LEU A 89 -3.97 -20.06 4.46
C LEU A 89 -5.02 -21.17 4.48
N SER A 90 -6.24 -20.85 4.91
CA SER A 90 -7.36 -21.75 4.69
C SER A 90 -7.70 -21.71 3.21
N ASP A 91 -7.64 -22.84 2.51
CA ASP A 91 -7.96 -22.92 1.07
C ASP A 91 -9.40 -22.44 0.73
N ASP A 92 -10.29 -22.33 1.72
CA ASP A 92 -11.70 -21.92 1.56
C ASP A 92 -11.96 -20.39 1.68
N SER A 93 -10.95 -19.52 1.60
CA SER A 93 -11.16 -18.07 1.81
C SER A 93 -11.80 -17.30 0.65
N GLY A 94 -11.93 -17.90 -0.54
CA GLY A 94 -12.40 -17.22 -1.76
C GLY A 94 -11.45 -16.10 -2.24
N GLU A 95 -10.23 -16.09 -1.71
CA GLU A 95 -9.20 -15.10 -1.97
C GLU A 95 -7.82 -15.76 -1.91
N PHE A 96 -6.96 -15.36 -2.85
CA PHE A 96 -5.60 -15.85 -2.95
C PHE A 96 -4.62 -14.91 -2.23
N MET A 97 -3.80 -15.48 -1.33
CA MET A 97 -2.66 -14.81 -0.71
C MET A 97 -1.39 -15.62 -1.00
N TRP A 98 -0.29 -14.95 -1.30
CA TRP A 98 0.99 -15.62 -1.45
C TRP A 98 1.54 -16.03 -0.08
N ALA A 99 1.59 -17.34 0.17
CA ALA A 99 2.26 -17.89 1.34
C ALA A 99 3.76 -18.06 1.07
N ASN A 100 4.59 -17.75 2.07
CA ASN A 100 6.02 -18.09 2.02
C ASN A 100 6.18 -19.59 1.79
N THR A 101 6.84 -19.98 0.70
CA THR A 101 7.40 -21.33 0.59
C THR A 101 8.34 -21.56 1.78
N PRO A 102 8.11 -22.58 2.62
CA PRO A 102 9.00 -22.91 3.72
C PRO A 102 10.31 -23.44 3.11
N GLY A 103 11.28 -22.54 2.90
CA GLY A 103 12.54 -22.88 2.25
C GLY A 103 13.65 -21.85 2.45
N ALA A 104 13.32 -20.59 2.71
CA ALA A 104 14.30 -19.63 3.20
C ALA A 104 14.28 -19.65 4.73
N THR A 105 14.97 -20.61 5.34
CA THR A 105 15.50 -20.36 6.69
C THR A 105 16.31 -19.10 6.59
N VAL A 106 15.87 -18.06 7.29
CA VAL A 106 16.54 -16.78 7.34
C VAL A 106 17.91 -17.02 7.96
N ASP A 107 18.96 -17.12 7.15
CA ASP A 107 20.33 -17.05 7.64
C ASP A 107 20.66 -15.57 7.87
N LEU A 108 19.92 -14.96 8.81
CA LEU A 108 19.83 -13.50 8.98
C LEU A 108 21.18 -12.88 9.42
N PHE A 109 22.16 -13.69 9.84
CA PHE A 109 23.35 -13.19 10.55
C PHE A 109 24.64 -14.01 10.33
N GLY A 110 25.06 -14.22 9.08
CA GLY A 110 26.33 -14.89 8.76
C GLY A 110 27.61 -14.21 9.29
N ALA A 111 27.54 -12.99 9.84
CA ALA A 111 28.72 -12.26 10.36
C ALA A 111 28.60 -11.79 11.82
N LEU A 112 27.42 -11.84 12.45
CA LEU A 112 27.21 -11.44 13.85
C LEU A 112 26.23 -12.39 14.58
N ASN A 113 26.79 -13.52 15.02
CA ASN A 113 26.53 -14.16 16.33
C ASN A 113 25.47 -15.29 16.39
N ASP A 114 25.97 -16.52 16.58
CA ASP A 114 25.23 -17.70 17.09
C ASP A 114 24.39 -17.39 18.34
N SER A 115 24.81 -16.42 19.16
CA SER A 115 24.13 -16.05 20.41
C SER A 115 22.80 -15.33 20.20
N PHE A 116 22.65 -14.48 19.17
CA PHE A 116 21.39 -13.78 18.91
C PHE A 116 20.37 -14.70 18.22
N ASN A 117 20.84 -15.52 17.28
CA ASN A 117 20.06 -16.62 16.72
C ASN A 117 19.61 -17.61 17.82
N THR A 118 20.43 -17.81 18.85
CA THR A 118 20.05 -18.59 20.03
C THR A 118 18.96 -17.89 20.84
N VAL A 119 19.01 -16.57 21.06
CA VAL A 119 17.95 -15.84 21.81
C VAL A 119 16.64 -15.80 21.02
N VAL A 120 16.67 -15.46 19.73
CA VAL A 120 15.49 -15.48 18.86
C VAL A 120 14.96 -16.91 18.74
N GLY A 121 15.84 -17.91 18.57
CA GLY A 121 15.49 -19.33 18.56
C GLY A 121 14.93 -19.83 19.88
N LEU A 122 15.38 -19.31 21.03
CA LEU A 122 14.82 -19.61 22.36
C LEU A 122 13.44 -18.96 22.55
N LEU A 123 13.25 -17.72 22.09
CA LEU A 123 11.95 -17.06 22.09
C LEU A 123 10.98 -17.78 21.15
N GLN A 124 11.44 -18.22 19.98
CA GLN A 124 10.66 -19.06 19.06
C GLN A 124 10.33 -20.40 19.70
N ARG A 125 11.29 -21.08 20.32
CA ARG A 125 11.00 -22.31 21.08
C ARG A 125 10.03 -22.03 22.21
N GLY A 126 10.11 -20.92 22.94
CA GLY A 126 9.12 -20.58 23.97
C GLY A 126 7.71 -20.34 23.42
N VAL A 127 7.59 -19.58 22.33
CA VAL A 127 6.30 -19.21 21.69
C VAL A 127 5.69 -20.38 20.92
N PHE A 128 6.51 -21.18 20.23
CA PHE A 128 6.08 -22.28 19.36
C PHE A 128 6.21 -23.69 19.98
N SER A 129 6.87 -23.88 21.14
CA SER A 129 6.89 -25.18 21.86
C SER A 129 5.53 -25.56 22.45
N ILE A 130 4.60 -24.60 22.58
CA ILE A 130 3.19 -24.90 22.89
C ILE A 130 2.48 -25.61 21.70
N SER A 131 3.14 -25.69 20.54
CA SER A 131 2.64 -26.25 19.29
C SER A 131 3.50 -27.42 18.79
N ALA A 132 3.67 -28.46 19.61
CA ALA A 132 4.17 -29.77 19.14
C ALA A 132 3.25 -30.42 18.07
N ASN A 133 2.03 -29.93 17.92
CA ASN A 133 1.19 -30.13 16.74
C ASN A 133 1.21 -28.84 15.94
N ARG A 134 1.77 -28.86 14.72
CA ARG A 134 1.80 -27.77 13.72
C ARG A 134 0.42 -27.11 13.51
N ARG A 135 -0.04 -26.28 14.45
CA ARG A 135 -1.23 -25.45 14.31
C ARG A 135 -0.73 -24.07 13.91
N PHE A 136 -0.70 -23.86 12.62
CA PHE A 136 -0.51 -22.56 12.01
C PHE A 136 -1.37 -21.48 12.69
N LEU A 137 -0.82 -20.28 12.88
CA LEU A 137 -1.58 -19.15 13.41
C LEU A 137 -2.56 -18.64 12.33
N PRO A 138 -3.86 -18.48 12.64
CA PRO A 138 -4.79 -17.84 11.72
C PRO A 138 -4.35 -16.40 11.41
N VAL A 139 -4.34 -16.02 10.13
CA VAL A 139 -3.97 -14.66 9.68
C VAL A 139 -4.75 -13.59 10.43
N SER A 140 -6.05 -13.80 10.65
CA SER A 140 -6.90 -12.90 11.43
C SER A 140 -6.38 -12.66 12.85
N ALA A 141 -5.85 -13.68 13.54
CA ALA A 141 -5.31 -13.55 14.89
C ALA A 141 -4.03 -12.69 14.90
N VAL A 142 -3.16 -12.87 13.90
CA VAL A 142 -1.94 -12.07 13.73
C VAL A 142 -2.29 -10.60 13.49
N VAL A 143 -3.24 -10.33 12.57
CA VAL A 143 -3.70 -8.97 12.25
C VAL A 143 -4.33 -8.29 13.48
N ILE A 144 -5.21 -8.97 14.21
CA ILE A 144 -5.82 -8.44 15.45
C ILE A 144 -4.74 -8.12 16.49
N PHE A 145 -3.78 -9.03 16.67
CA PHE A 145 -2.70 -8.84 17.64
C PHE A 145 -1.83 -7.63 17.30
N PHE A 146 -1.37 -7.51 16.04
CA PHE A 146 -0.57 -6.36 15.61
C PHE A 146 -1.36 -5.05 15.62
N PHE A 147 -2.67 -5.08 15.36
CA PHE A 147 -3.54 -3.92 15.51
C PHE A 147 -3.45 -3.37 16.94
N PHE A 148 -3.69 -4.19 17.96
CA PHE A 148 -3.65 -3.72 19.35
C PHE A 148 -2.23 -3.38 19.81
N LEU A 149 -1.22 -4.14 19.40
CA LEU A 149 0.17 -3.87 19.74
C LEU A 149 0.63 -2.51 19.18
N ASN A 150 0.31 -2.21 17.92
CA ASN A 150 0.60 -0.92 17.34
C ASN A 150 -0.22 0.20 18.01
N ALA A 151 -1.51 0.00 18.27
CA ALA A 151 -2.35 0.99 18.96
C ALA A 151 -1.81 1.38 20.35
N VAL A 152 -1.24 0.43 21.10
CA VAL A 152 -0.60 0.71 22.40
C VAL A 152 0.60 1.66 22.27
N THR A 153 1.29 1.65 21.13
CA THR A 153 2.39 2.60 20.85
C THR A 153 1.88 4.03 20.71
N PHE A 154 0.75 4.23 20.04
CA PHE A 154 0.17 5.55 19.77
C PHE A 154 -0.66 6.08 20.94
N TYR A 155 -1.11 5.23 21.86
CA TYR A 155 -1.91 5.64 23.01
C TYR A 155 -1.22 6.69 23.92
N PRO A 156 0.04 6.51 24.38
CA PRO A 156 0.74 7.53 25.16
C PRO A 156 0.96 8.84 24.40
N ILE A 157 1.19 8.78 23.09
CA ILE A 157 1.35 9.95 22.23
C ILE A 157 0.02 10.71 22.15
N GLY A 158 -1.10 9.99 22.00
CA GLY A 158 -2.45 10.55 22.01
C GLY A 158 -2.86 11.19 23.33
N LEU A 159 -2.42 10.64 24.47
CA LEU A 159 -2.63 11.28 25.78
C LEU A 159 -1.97 12.66 25.84
N GLU A 160 -0.73 12.77 25.36
CA GLU A 160 -0.01 14.04 25.33
C GLU A 160 -0.59 15.00 24.28
N LEU A 161 -1.04 14.47 23.14
CA LEU A 161 -1.72 15.24 22.10
C LEU A 161 -3.01 15.87 22.65
N GLY A 162 -3.89 15.07 23.25
CA GLY A 162 -5.12 15.56 23.86
C GLY A 162 -4.84 16.55 25.00
N ARG A 163 -3.78 16.35 25.79
CA ARG A 163 -3.37 17.31 26.83
C ARG A 163 -3.00 18.65 26.21
N LEU A 164 -2.17 18.68 25.17
CA LEU A 164 -1.79 19.91 24.48
C LEU A 164 -2.97 20.59 23.78
N PHE A 165 -3.91 19.81 23.23
CA PHE A 165 -5.17 20.32 22.69
C PHE A 165 -6.02 21.03 23.75
N SER A 166 -6.03 20.54 25.00
CA SER A 166 -6.76 21.18 26.10
C SER A 166 -6.15 22.52 26.55
N LEU A 167 -4.89 22.79 26.19
CA LEU A 167 -4.14 23.98 26.59
C LEU A 167 -4.13 25.11 25.55
N LEU A 168 -4.80 24.91 24.41
CA LEU A 168 -4.86 25.87 23.32
C LEU A 168 -6.33 26.04 22.87
N PRO A 169 -6.70 27.20 22.28
CA PRO A 169 -8.01 27.34 21.67
C PRO A 169 -8.26 26.22 20.63
N PRO A 170 -9.46 25.60 20.58
CA PRO A 170 -9.72 24.41 19.77
C PRO A 170 -9.28 24.52 18.31
N ILE A 171 -9.69 25.59 17.62
CA ILE A 171 -9.33 25.80 16.21
C ILE A 171 -7.82 25.99 16.04
N ARG A 172 -7.16 26.68 16.98
CA ARG A 172 -5.71 26.90 16.93
C ARG A 172 -4.94 25.60 17.15
N ALA A 173 -5.39 24.78 18.10
CA ALA A 173 -4.82 23.46 18.34
C ALA A 173 -4.93 22.60 17.08
N TYR A 174 -6.11 22.59 16.46
CA TYR A 174 -6.34 21.83 15.24
C TYR A 174 -5.49 22.31 14.05
N THR A 175 -5.39 23.62 13.82
CA THR A 175 -4.50 24.19 12.79
C THR A 175 -3.04 23.81 13.00
N VAL A 176 -2.54 23.92 14.23
CA VAL A 176 -1.14 23.58 14.56
C VAL A 176 -0.89 22.08 14.42
N ASN A 177 -1.85 21.24 14.79
CA ASN A 177 -1.79 19.80 14.62
C ASN A 177 -1.64 19.43 13.14
N VAL A 178 -2.56 19.92 12.30
CA VAL A 178 -2.54 19.67 10.85
C VAL A 178 -1.26 20.22 10.22
N ALA A 179 -0.77 21.39 10.63
CA ALA A 179 0.49 21.93 10.12
C ALA A 179 1.71 21.05 10.46
N GLY A 180 1.77 20.50 11.68
CA GLY A 180 2.82 19.54 12.06
C GLY A 180 2.73 18.25 11.25
N SER A 181 1.50 17.75 11.04
CA SER A 181 1.21 16.61 10.17
C SER A 181 1.69 16.84 8.72
N VAL A 182 1.42 18.00 8.10
CA VAL A 182 1.92 18.30 6.74
C VAL A 182 3.45 18.11 6.67
N VAL A 183 4.20 18.61 7.65
CA VAL A 183 5.67 18.45 7.67
C VAL A 183 6.08 16.99 7.86
N GLY A 184 5.35 16.22 8.69
CA GLY A 184 5.61 14.79 8.88
C GLY A 184 5.50 13.99 7.57
N VAL A 185 4.45 14.23 6.78
CA VAL A 185 4.27 13.60 5.45
C VAL A 185 5.37 14.03 4.49
N LEU A 186 5.69 15.33 4.43
CA LEU A 186 6.75 15.83 3.54
C LEU A 186 8.12 15.22 3.88
N LEU A 187 8.44 15.05 5.16
CA LEU A 187 9.68 14.38 5.58
C LEU A 187 9.69 12.91 5.13
N MET A 188 8.60 12.18 5.31
CA MET A 188 8.51 10.79 4.87
C MET A 188 8.60 10.64 3.33
N MET A 189 8.03 11.59 2.59
CA MET A 189 8.18 11.67 1.13
C MET A 189 9.64 11.85 0.72
N LEU A 190 10.36 12.77 1.37
CA LEU A 190 11.79 12.99 1.12
C LEU A 190 12.60 11.74 1.44
N TYR A 191 12.34 11.09 2.57
CA TYR A 191 13.01 9.85 2.95
C TYR A 191 12.80 8.73 1.94
N SER A 192 11.56 8.58 1.44
CA SER A 192 11.22 7.58 0.43
C SER A 192 11.86 7.91 -0.92
N HIS A 193 11.85 9.18 -1.34
CA HIS A 193 12.44 9.63 -2.60
C HIS A 193 13.94 9.35 -2.67
N PHE A 194 14.67 9.61 -1.57
CA PHE A 194 16.11 9.37 -1.48
C PHE A 194 16.47 7.95 -1.02
N SER A 195 15.51 7.04 -0.89
CA SER A 195 15.76 5.65 -0.45
C SER A 195 16.51 5.57 0.88
N LEU A 196 16.25 6.51 1.81
CA LEU A 196 16.92 6.54 3.11
C LEU A 196 16.44 5.36 3.96
N PRO A 197 17.31 4.70 4.73
CA PRO A 197 16.94 3.52 5.50
C PRO A 197 16.15 3.85 6.78
N PRO A 198 15.38 2.90 7.34
CA PRO A 198 14.46 3.13 8.47
C PRO A 198 15.11 3.68 9.74
N TYR A 199 16.38 3.37 10.01
CA TYR A 199 17.08 3.94 11.16
C TYR A 199 17.21 5.47 11.07
N VAL A 200 17.16 6.07 9.87
CA VAL A 200 17.10 7.53 9.70
C VAL A 200 15.73 8.08 10.08
N TRP A 201 14.64 7.38 9.69
CA TRP A 201 13.27 7.81 9.97
C TRP A 201 12.98 7.74 11.47
N TYR A 202 13.28 6.60 12.09
CA TYR A 202 13.11 6.40 13.53
C TYR A 202 14.11 7.23 14.34
N GLY A 203 15.34 7.42 13.86
CA GLY A 203 16.30 8.33 14.47
C GLY A 203 15.75 9.76 14.55
N THR A 204 15.17 10.26 13.46
CA THR A 204 14.49 11.57 13.45
C THR A 204 13.29 11.60 14.39
N ALA A 205 12.45 10.57 14.38
CA ALA A 205 11.32 10.46 15.31
C ALA A 205 11.78 10.49 16.77
N PHE A 206 12.84 9.78 17.13
CA PHE A 206 13.39 9.79 18.48
C PHE A 206 13.95 11.16 18.85
N LEU A 207 14.66 11.86 17.95
CA LEU A 207 15.12 13.24 18.20
C LEU A 207 13.95 14.18 18.52
N ILE A 208 12.85 14.09 17.77
CA ILE A 208 11.65 14.91 18.02
C ILE A 208 10.97 14.51 19.33
N TRP A 209 10.91 13.21 19.64
CA TRP A 209 10.40 12.69 20.92
C TRP A 209 11.24 13.18 22.13
N LEU A 210 12.55 13.29 21.98
CA LEU A 210 13.44 13.87 23.00
C LEU A 210 13.13 15.35 23.25
N ILE A 211 12.90 16.12 22.18
CA ILE A 211 12.61 17.57 22.25
C ILE A 211 11.22 17.83 22.85
N THR A 212 10.23 17.00 22.52
CA THR A 212 8.84 17.18 22.97
C THR A 212 8.63 16.78 24.43
N GLY A 213 9.42 15.85 24.96
CA GLY A 213 9.32 15.46 26.36
C GLY A 213 9.96 16.46 27.34
N GLY A 214 9.47 16.45 28.59
CA GLY A 214 9.93 17.35 29.65
C GLY A 214 10.24 16.63 30.97
N GLY A 215 11.25 17.11 31.70
CA GLY A 215 11.59 16.66 33.05
C GLY A 215 12.77 15.68 33.14
N GLY A 216 13.35 15.54 34.34
CA GLY A 216 14.52 14.69 34.58
C GLY A 216 14.28 13.20 34.33
N SER A 217 13.08 12.70 34.65
CA SER A 217 12.74 11.29 34.39
C SER A 217 12.61 10.98 32.89
N HIS A 218 12.07 11.89 32.07
CA HIS A 218 12.03 11.70 30.61
C HIS A 218 13.44 11.57 30.02
N ARG A 219 14.36 12.43 30.49
CA ARG A 219 15.79 12.39 30.10
C ARG A 219 16.53 11.15 30.58
N LEU A 220 16.08 10.51 31.67
CA LEU A 220 16.64 9.24 32.11
C LEU A 220 16.18 8.10 31.18
N TRP A 221 14.86 8.05 30.90
CA TRP A 221 14.28 7.01 30.06
C TRP A 221 14.63 7.16 28.57
N SER A 222 15.10 8.33 28.13
CA SER A 222 15.54 8.51 26.74
C SER A 222 16.69 7.62 26.31
N VAL A 223 17.51 7.12 27.24
CA VAL A 223 18.56 6.14 26.93
C VAL A 223 17.98 4.87 26.29
N THR A 224 16.72 4.52 26.63
CA THR A 224 16.05 3.34 26.06
C THR A 224 15.76 3.46 24.56
N ALA A 225 15.76 4.66 23.98
CA ALA A 225 15.56 4.86 22.54
C ALA A 225 16.72 4.31 21.69
N VAL A 226 17.90 4.10 22.29
CA VAL A 226 19.04 3.46 21.62
C VAL A 226 18.71 2.01 21.25
N LEU A 227 17.93 1.30 22.06
CA LEU A 227 17.62 -0.12 21.85
C LEU A 227 16.80 -0.39 20.58
N PRO A 228 15.61 0.22 20.37
CA PRO A 228 14.86 0.01 19.12
C PRO A 228 15.61 0.55 17.91
N LEU A 229 16.37 1.65 18.06
CA LEU A 229 17.16 2.19 16.95
C LEU A 229 18.30 1.26 16.54
N ALA A 230 19.04 0.70 17.51
CA ALA A 230 20.08 -0.28 17.26
C ALA A 230 19.52 -1.56 16.63
N LEU A 231 18.34 -2.02 17.09
CA LEU A 231 17.65 -3.16 16.50
C LEU A 231 17.31 -2.91 15.02
N VAL A 232 16.70 -1.77 14.69
CA VAL A 232 16.38 -1.41 13.31
C VAL A 232 17.64 -1.34 12.44
N MET A 233 18.68 -0.67 12.93
CA MET A 233 19.95 -0.54 12.21
C MET A 233 20.63 -1.89 11.97
N MET A 234 20.54 -2.82 12.93
CA MET A 234 21.10 -4.16 12.81
C MET A 234 20.38 -4.99 11.73
N VAL A 235 19.04 -4.96 11.74
CA VAL A 235 18.24 -5.78 10.82
C VAL A 235 18.26 -5.23 9.38
N ASP A 236 18.35 -3.91 9.20
CA ASP A 236 18.37 -3.27 7.88
C ASP A 236 19.75 -3.30 7.18
N SER A 237 20.78 -3.93 7.77
CA SER A 237 22.16 -3.87 7.26
C SER A 237 22.37 -4.50 5.87
N ASN A 238 21.55 -5.49 5.48
CA ASN A 238 21.64 -6.21 4.21
C ASN A 238 20.38 -6.06 3.34
N VAL A 239 19.70 -4.92 3.48
CA VAL A 239 18.40 -4.67 2.83
C VAL A 239 18.43 -3.30 2.17
N LEU A 240 17.84 -3.21 0.97
CA LEU A 240 17.65 -1.95 0.25
C LEU A 240 16.20 -1.48 0.40
N TRP A 241 16.02 -0.18 0.60
CA TRP A 241 14.70 0.42 0.74
C TRP A 241 14.43 1.34 -0.45
N SER A 242 13.70 0.86 -1.45
CA SER A 242 13.32 1.67 -2.62
C SER A 242 12.19 2.64 -2.28
N PRO A 243 11.86 3.64 -3.10
CA PRO A 243 10.67 4.47 -2.91
C PRO A 243 9.35 3.67 -2.85
N TYR A 244 9.38 2.38 -3.22
CA TYR A 244 8.26 1.47 -3.29
C TYR A 244 8.23 0.48 -2.13
N SER A 245 9.31 -0.26 -1.92
CA SER A 245 9.31 -1.47 -1.11
C SER A 245 10.65 -1.73 -0.41
N LYS A 246 10.63 -2.73 0.47
CA LYS A 246 11.82 -3.33 1.04
C LYS A 246 12.30 -4.45 0.12
N ILE A 247 13.54 -4.39 -0.33
CA ILE A 247 14.18 -5.34 -1.23
C ILE A 247 15.34 -6.01 -0.50
N ARG A 248 15.28 -7.35 -0.40
CA ARG A 248 16.35 -8.19 0.12
C ARG A 248 17.00 -8.92 -1.05
N ILE A 249 18.33 -8.95 -1.10
CA ILE A 249 19.07 -9.66 -2.14
C ILE A 249 19.41 -11.04 -1.56
N ASP A 250 18.92 -12.09 -2.19
CA ASP A 250 19.24 -13.48 -1.88
C ASP A 250 20.50 -13.90 -2.65
N ASP A 251 21.40 -14.59 -1.95
CA ASP A 251 22.82 -14.85 -2.25
C ASP A 251 23.19 -15.01 -3.74
N ILE A 252 24.28 -14.37 -4.14
CA ILE A 252 24.89 -14.42 -5.48
C ILE A 252 25.77 -15.67 -5.56
N SER A 253 25.18 -16.85 -5.35
CA SER A 253 25.92 -18.10 -5.49
C SER A 253 26.15 -18.39 -6.97
N ARG A 254 27.32 -17.95 -7.47
CA ARG A 254 27.95 -18.52 -8.67
C ARG A 254 28.42 -19.95 -8.37
N THR A 255 27.50 -20.88 -8.14
CA THR A 255 27.82 -22.30 -8.31
C THR A 255 28.00 -22.53 -9.80
N SER A 256 29.22 -22.90 -10.19
CA SER A 256 29.59 -23.15 -11.59
C SER A 256 28.65 -24.18 -12.21
N GLY A 257 27.69 -23.72 -13.03
CA GLY A 257 26.72 -24.57 -13.72
C GLY A 257 25.25 -24.08 -13.65
N GLU A 258 24.90 -23.16 -12.76
CA GLU A 258 23.52 -22.67 -12.65
C GLU A 258 23.22 -21.47 -13.56
N ARG A 259 22.03 -21.46 -14.19
CA ARG A 259 21.49 -20.34 -15.00
C ARG A 259 21.02 -19.15 -14.14
N ARG A 260 21.23 -19.15 -12.81
CA ARG A 260 20.70 -18.15 -11.88
C ARG A 260 21.84 -17.35 -11.28
N THR A 261 21.82 -16.02 -11.42
CA THR A 261 22.93 -15.16 -10.94
C THR A 261 22.64 -14.57 -9.58
N PHE A 262 21.47 -13.97 -9.39
CA PHE A 262 21.02 -13.45 -8.10
C PHE A 262 19.51 -13.50 -8.02
N SER A 263 18.96 -13.32 -6.82
CA SER A 263 17.52 -13.18 -6.63
C SER A 263 17.19 -12.10 -5.67
N ILE A 264 15.97 -11.60 -5.78
CA ILE A 264 15.45 -10.60 -4.89
C ILE A 264 14.14 -11.07 -4.27
N ALA A 265 14.00 -10.73 -3.00
CA ALA A 265 12.76 -10.82 -2.27
C ALA A 265 12.23 -9.42 -1.99
N VAL A 266 10.92 -9.25 -2.12
CA VAL A 266 10.20 -8.01 -1.83
C VAL A 266 9.26 -8.28 -0.66
N GLY A 267 9.40 -7.53 0.44
CA GLY A 267 8.55 -7.74 1.63
C GLY A 267 8.64 -9.16 2.23
N GLU A 268 9.82 -9.77 2.18
CA GLU A 268 10.12 -11.18 2.53
C GLU A 268 9.58 -12.26 1.60
N HIS A 269 8.85 -11.91 0.54
CA HIS A 269 8.43 -12.86 -0.49
C HIS A 269 9.44 -12.90 -1.63
N PHE A 270 9.77 -14.10 -2.11
CA PHE A 270 10.49 -14.24 -3.38
C PHE A 270 9.75 -13.44 -4.45
N HIS A 271 10.49 -12.61 -5.20
CA HIS A 271 9.89 -11.77 -6.23
C HIS A 271 10.42 -12.12 -7.61
N GLN A 272 11.74 -12.09 -7.82
CA GLN A 272 12.32 -12.46 -9.12
C GLN A 272 13.79 -12.86 -9.01
N SER A 273 14.26 -13.51 -10.08
CA SER A 273 15.66 -13.92 -10.25
C SER A 273 16.22 -13.35 -11.54
N ALA A 274 17.45 -12.85 -11.53
CA ALA A 274 18.18 -12.59 -12.76
C ALA A 274 18.78 -13.90 -13.29
N LEU A 275 18.39 -14.28 -14.49
CA LEU A 275 18.75 -15.55 -15.10
C LEU A 275 19.68 -15.32 -16.31
N ASP A 276 20.58 -16.27 -16.54
CA ASP A 276 21.47 -16.32 -17.70
C ASP A 276 20.96 -17.37 -18.69
N PHE A 277 20.38 -16.90 -19.79
CA PHE A 277 19.98 -17.73 -20.93
C PHE A 277 20.94 -17.62 -22.12
N SER A 278 22.11 -16.99 -21.97
CA SER A 278 23.08 -16.79 -23.06
C SER A 278 23.70 -18.10 -23.57
N LYS A 279 23.79 -19.12 -22.71
CA LYS A 279 24.28 -20.47 -23.01
C LYS A 279 23.14 -21.48 -22.94
N SER A 280 22.19 -21.43 -23.88
CA SER A 280 21.25 -22.54 -24.02
C SER A 280 22.06 -23.82 -24.34
N PRO A 281 21.89 -24.94 -23.61
CA PRO A 281 22.60 -26.17 -23.90
C PRO A 281 22.30 -26.56 -25.34
N ASN A 282 23.33 -27.00 -26.04
CA ASN A 282 23.30 -27.43 -27.45
C ASN A 282 21.92 -27.94 -27.88
N LEU A 283 21.39 -27.35 -28.94
CA LEU A 283 20.12 -27.67 -29.61
C LEU A 283 20.00 -29.16 -30.05
N ASP A 284 21.04 -29.97 -29.86
CA ASP A 284 21.16 -31.33 -30.37
C ASP A 284 20.84 -32.43 -29.35
N THR A 285 20.73 -32.16 -28.03
CA THR A 285 20.63 -33.25 -27.02
C THR A 285 19.45 -33.17 -26.05
N GLN A 286 18.73 -32.05 -25.97
CA GLN A 286 17.45 -31.93 -25.27
C GLN A 286 16.55 -30.95 -26.04
N PRO A 287 15.21 -31.15 -26.08
CA PRO A 287 14.33 -30.12 -26.62
C PRO A 287 14.64 -28.81 -25.89
N PRO A 288 14.83 -27.69 -26.60
CA PRO A 288 15.18 -26.43 -25.95
C PRO A 288 14.07 -26.13 -24.95
N ILE A 289 14.42 -26.07 -23.67
CA ILE A 289 13.54 -25.49 -22.66
C ILE A 289 13.49 -24.00 -23.02
N VAL A 290 12.56 -23.64 -23.91
CA VAL A 290 12.27 -22.26 -24.27
C VAL A 290 11.84 -21.56 -23.00
N SER A 291 12.57 -20.52 -22.64
CA SER A 291 12.27 -19.74 -21.45
C SER A 291 10.91 -19.04 -21.64
N ASN A 292 10.19 -18.81 -20.54
CA ASN A 292 8.97 -17.98 -20.55
C ASN A 292 9.26 -16.59 -21.18
N TYR A 293 10.50 -16.12 -21.10
CA TYR A 293 10.97 -14.84 -21.63
C TYR A 293 11.31 -14.86 -23.13
N ASP A 294 11.53 -16.04 -23.73
CA ASP A 294 11.81 -16.17 -25.16
C ASP A 294 10.53 -16.43 -25.97
N LEU A 295 9.53 -17.07 -25.35
CA LEU A 295 8.27 -17.45 -25.98
C LEU A 295 7.57 -16.31 -26.76
N PRO A 296 7.47 -15.06 -26.25
CA PRO A 296 6.77 -13.99 -26.97
C PRO A 296 7.34 -13.70 -28.36
N PHE A 297 8.65 -13.89 -28.55
CA PHE A 297 9.36 -13.58 -29.79
C PHE A 297 9.28 -14.69 -30.82
N LEU A 298 8.85 -15.86 -30.40
CA LEU A 298 8.71 -17.02 -31.26
C LEU A 298 7.29 -17.13 -31.85
N LEU A 299 6.33 -16.29 -31.41
CA LEU A 299 4.96 -16.32 -31.91
C LEU A 299 4.88 -16.24 -33.46
N PRO A 300 3.94 -16.95 -34.10
CA PRO A 300 3.82 -16.97 -35.56
C PRO A 300 3.66 -15.56 -36.14
N ASP A 301 4.42 -15.23 -37.19
CA ASP A 301 4.36 -13.92 -37.86
C ASP A 301 4.48 -12.71 -36.90
N CYS A 302 5.15 -12.91 -35.76
CA CYS A 302 5.38 -11.87 -34.77
C CYS A 302 6.48 -10.92 -35.24
N ARG A 303 6.10 -9.65 -35.42
CA ARG A 303 7.07 -8.57 -35.61
C ARG A 303 7.56 -8.12 -34.24
N SER A 304 8.87 -8.01 -34.07
CA SER A 304 9.50 -7.58 -32.82
C SER A 304 10.49 -6.43 -33.06
N ASP A 305 10.17 -5.49 -33.95
CA ASP A 305 11.02 -4.32 -34.20
C ASP A 305 10.89 -3.30 -33.06
N GLN A 306 9.66 -3.01 -32.63
CA GLN A 306 9.35 -2.16 -31.47
C GLN A 306 8.62 -2.96 -30.39
N VAL A 307 9.28 -3.20 -29.27
CA VAL A 307 8.77 -4.00 -28.16
C VAL A 307 8.61 -3.13 -26.91
N LEU A 308 7.49 -3.27 -26.21
CA LEU A 308 7.27 -2.71 -24.88
C LEU A 308 7.27 -3.84 -23.86
N VAL A 309 8.03 -3.69 -22.78
CA VAL A 309 7.98 -4.58 -21.62
C VAL A 309 7.52 -3.77 -20.42
N ILE A 310 6.41 -4.18 -19.81
CA ILE A 310 5.87 -3.61 -18.57
C ILE A 310 6.20 -4.56 -17.42
N GLY A 311 6.77 -4.02 -16.35
CA GLY A 311 7.35 -4.82 -15.27
C GLY A 311 8.69 -5.42 -15.69
N ALA A 312 9.58 -4.59 -16.24
CA ALA A 312 10.86 -5.06 -16.79
C ALA A 312 11.78 -5.71 -15.73
N GLY A 313 11.61 -5.36 -14.46
CA GLY A 313 12.23 -6.02 -13.33
C GLY A 313 13.75 -6.05 -13.42
N THR A 314 14.36 -7.18 -13.04
CA THR A 314 15.80 -7.39 -13.13
C THR A 314 16.27 -7.55 -14.58
N GLY A 315 15.38 -7.70 -15.56
CA GLY A 315 15.72 -7.60 -16.99
C GLY A 315 15.64 -8.89 -17.82
N ASN A 316 15.01 -9.97 -17.34
CA ASN A 316 14.94 -11.23 -18.09
C ASN A 316 14.16 -11.09 -19.41
N ASP A 317 13.00 -10.41 -19.40
CA ASP A 317 12.21 -10.11 -20.61
C ASP A 317 12.99 -9.22 -21.58
N ILE A 318 13.77 -8.28 -21.05
CA ILE A 318 14.64 -7.41 -21.86
C ILE A 318 15.77 -8.23 -22.50
N ALA A 319 16.36 -9.17 -21.75
CA ALA A 319 17.36 -10.09 -22.29
C ALA A 319 16.76 -10.96 -23.41
N GLY A 320 15.53 -11.46 -23.24
CA GLY A 320 14.78 -12.16 -24.29
C GLY A 320 14.61 -11.31 -25.55
N ALA A 321 14.18 -10.06 -25.40
CA ALA A 321 14.01 -9.13 -26.51
C ALA A 321 15.33 -8.84 -27.26
N VAL A 322 16.43 -8.69 -26.50
CA VAL A 322 17.77 -8.48 -27.07
C VAL A 322 18.25 -9.71 -27.84
N ARG A 323 18.08 -10.92 -27.29
CA ARG A 323 18.43 -12.18 -27.97
C ARG A 323 17.64 -12.38 -29.25
N ALA A 324 16.37 -11.97 -29.26
CA ALA A 324 15.50 -12.00 -30.43
C ALA A 324 15.88 -10.98 -31.52
N GLY A 325 16.89 -10.12 -31.30
CA GLY A 325 17.33 -9.12 -32.28
C GLY A 325 16.39 -7.93 -32.42
N THR A 326 15.59 -7.63 -31.39
CA THR A 326 14.66 -6.49 -31.38
C THR A 326 15.39 -5.16 -31.61
N LYS A 327 14.90 -4.31 -32.51
CA LYS A 327 15.55 -3.03 -32.86
C LYS A 327 15.39 -1.96 -31.79
N ARG A 328 14.25 -1.91 -31.10
CA ARG A 328 13.99 -0.98 -30.01
C ARG A 328 13.12 -1.63 -28.94
N VAL A 329 13.62 -1.63 -27.71
CA VAL A 329 12.92 -2.16 -26.53
C VAL A 329 12.66 -0.99 -25.59
N THR A 330 11.40 -0.74 -25.23
CA THR A 330 11.05 0.16 -24.13
C THR A 330 10.78 -0.69 -22.88
N ALA A 331 11.60 -0.52 -21.86
CA ALA A 331 11.51 -1.20 -20.58
C ALA A 331 10.86 -0.27 -19.54
N VAL A 332 9.64 -0.57 -19.11
CA VAL A 332 8.94 0.19 -18.07
C VAL A 332 9.04 -0.56 -16.75
N GLU A 333 9.64 0.08 -15.76
CA GLU A 333 9.83 -0.44 -14.41
C GLU A 333 9.43 0.63 -13.39
N ILE A 334 8.67 0.26 -12.36
CA ILE A 334 8.21 1.21 -11.35
C ILE A 334 9.26 1.41 -10.25
N ASP A 335 10.04 0.37 -9.93
CA ASP A 335 11.03 0.37 -8.85
C ASP A 335 12.45 0.67 -9.38
N PRO A 336 12.98 1.88 -9.12
CA PRO A 336 14.32 2.26 -9.59
C PRO A 336 15.44 1.41 -8.99
N VAL A 337 15.24 0.81 -7.81
CA VAL A 337 16.25 -0.03 -7.17
C VAL A 337 16.31 -1.39 -7.86
N ILE A 338 15.16 -2.00 -8.18
CA ILE A 338 15.12 -3.26 -8.95
C ILE A 338 15.78 -3.08 -10.32
N TYR A 339 15.46 -1.99 -11.02
CA TYR A 339 16.13 -1.63 -12.26
C TYR A 339 17.66 -1.52 -12.07
N SER A 340 18.12 -0.81 -11.03
CA SER A 340 19.56 -0.63 -10.78
C SER A 340 20.28 -1.97 -10.55
N LEU A 341 19.65 -2.90 -9.83
CA LEU A 341 20.19 -4.24 -9.61
C LEU A 341 20.28 -5.02 -10.94
N GLY A 342 19.26 -4.94 -11.79
CA GLY A 342 19.29 -5.52 -13.13
C GLY A 342 20.40 -4.91 -14.01
N ARG A 343 20.53 -3.59 -14.03
CA ARG A 343 21.56 -2.89 -14.81
C ARG A 343 22.97 -3.28 -14.38
N ASP A 344 23.20 -3.38 -13.06
CA ASP A 344 24.55 -3.53 -12.52
C ASP A 344 24.98 -5.00 -12.38
N HIS A 345 24.03 -5.94 -12.26
CA HIS A 345 24.33 -7.34 -11.92
C HIS A 345 23.71 -8.39 -12.84
N HIS A 346 22.84 -8.03 -13.79
CA HIS A 346 22.23 -9.04 -14.67
C HIS A 346 23.29 -9.68 -15.59
N PRO A 347 23.37 -11.02 -15.68
CA PRO A 347 24.47 -11.73 -16.36
C PRO A 347 24.58 -11.39 -17.85
N GLU A 348 23.45 -11.18 -18.52
CA GLU A 348 23.41 -10.86 -19.95
C GLU A 348 23.60 -9.36 -20.28
N ASN A 349 23.69 -8.50 -19.26
CA ASN A 349 23.73 -7.04 -19.36
C ASN A 349 22.71 -6.46 -20.38
N PRO A 350 21.39 -6.75 -20.22
CA PRO A 350 20.38 -6.35 -21.18
C PRO A 350 20.14 -4.84 -21.20
N TYR A 351 20.17 -4.19 -20.04
CA TYR A 351 19.96 -2.74 -19.91
C TYR A 351 21.13 -1.90 -20.46
N GLY A 352 22.33 -2.47 -20.58
CA GLY A 352 23.48 -1.78 -21.18
C GLY A 352 23.45 -1.70 -22.71
N ARG A 353 22.43 -2.27 -23.38
CA ARG A 353 22.34 -2.30 -24.84
C ARG A 353 21.72 -1.00 -25.37
N GLY A 354 22.33 -0.40 -26.41
CA GLY A 354 21.88 0.87 -26.98
C GLY A 354 20.47 0.85 -27.61
N GLN A 355 19.89 -0.34 -27.82
CA GLN A 355 18.51 -0.52 -28.28
C GLN A 355 17.46 -0.52 -27.16
N VAL A 356 17.88 -0.49 -25.90
CA VAL A 356 16.99 -0.53 -24.73
C VAL A 356 16.83 0.88 -24.14
N GLU A 357 15.59 1.34 -24.08
CA GLU A 357 15.19 2.58 -23.43
C GLU A 357 14.46 2.25 -22.13
N VAL A 358 14.96 2.75 -21.00
CA VAL A 358 14.35 2.50 -19.69
C VAL A 358 13.51 3.69 -19.28
N VAL A 359 12.29 3.42 -18.82
CA VAL A 359 11.34 4.41 -18.30
C VAL A 359 10.97 4.02 -16.88
N ILE A 360 11.39 4.82 -15.89
CA ILE A 360 11.04 4.60 -14.49
C ILE A 360 9.67 5.24 -14.22
N GLN A 361 8.61 4.45 -14.35
CA GLN A 361 7.23 4.92 -14.26
C GLN A 361 6.26 3.77 -13.97
N ASP A 362 5.10 4.10 -13.41
CA ASP A 362 3.97 3.18 -13.31
C ASP A 362 3.49 2.73 -14.71
N GLY A 363 3.31 1.42 -14.89
CA GLY A 363 2.96 0.83 -16.19
C GLY A 363 1.59 1.28 -16.71
N ARG A 364 0.60 1.41 -15.82
CA ARG A 364 -0.75 1.86 -16.18
C ARG A 364 -0.71 3.32 -16.63
N GLN A 365 0.00 4.16 -15.89
CA GLN A 365 0.23 5.56 -16.25
C GLN A 365 0.98 5.69 -17.59
N PHE A 366 2.00 4.86 -17.84
CA PHE A 366 2.75 4.88 -19.10
C PHE A 366 1.85 4.54 -20.31
N LEU A 367 1.02 3.51 -20.17
CA LEU A 367 0.08 3.11 -21.22
C LEU A 367 -0.93 4.20 -21.56
N GLU A 368 -1.43 4.93 -20.56
CA GLU A 368 -2.44 5.97 -20.76
C GLU A 368 -1.86 7.30 -21.25
N SER A 369 -0.60 7.61 -20.92
CA SER A 369 0.00 8.92 -21.23
C SER A 369 0.77 8.99 -22.55
N GLY A 370 1.09 7.85 -23.18
CA GLY A 370 1.92 7.78 -24.40
C GLY A 370 1.15 7.57 -25.71
N SER A 371 1.80 7.91 -26.84
CA SER A 371 1.26 7.72 -28.20
C SER A 371 2.08 6.79 -29.12
N ASN A 372 3.29 6.37 -28.73
CA ASN A 372 4.16 5.43 -29.49
C ASN A 372 3.55 4.03 -29.69
N LEU A 373 3.32 3.54 -30.90
CA LEU A 373 2.77 2.20 -31.09
C LEU A 373 3.85 1.11 -31.08
N PHE A 374 3.51 -0.09 -30.62
CA PHE A 374 4.41 -1.24 -30.50
C PHE A 374 3.94 -2.43 -31.34
N ASP A 375 4.88 -3.25 -31.81
CA ASP A 375 4.58 -4.51 -32.51
C ASP A 375 4.26 -5.64 -31.51
N LEU A 376 4.90 -5.61 -30.35
CA LEU A 376 4.72 -6.58 -29.26
C LEU A 376 4.75 -5.86 -27.91
N ILE A 377 3.77 -6.15 -27.05
CA ILE A 377 3.71 -5.68 -25.66
C ILE A 377 3.73 -6.89 -24.75
N ILE A 378 4.68 -6.91 -23.80
CA ILE A 378 4.88 -7.98 -22.83
C ILE A 378 4.54 -7.43 -21.44
N TYR A 379 3.60 -8.07 -20.75
CA TYR A 379 3.34 -7.88 -19.33
C TYR A 379 4.13 -8.95 -18.58
N GLY A 380 5.33 -8.58 -18.11
CA GLY A 380 6.31 -9.51 -17.56
C GLY A 380 6.11 -9.73 -16.06
N LEU A 381 5.21 -10.66 -15.69
CA LEU A 381 5.00 -11.07 -14.28
C LEU A 381 4.92 -9.88 -13.30
N VAL A 382 4.09 -8.88 -13.64
CA VAL A 382 4.00 -7.57 -12.94
C VAL A 382 3.38 -7.65 -11.53
N ASP A 383 3.33 -8.84 -10.93
CA ASP A 383 2.78 -9.08 -9.59
C ASP A 383 3.92 -9.17 -8.56
N SER A 384 3.86 -8.33 -7.52
CA SER A 384 4.83 -8.36 -6.42
C SER A 384 4.37 -9.15 -5.18
N HIS A 385 3.36 -9.99 -5.36
CA HIS A 385 2.96 -11.09 -4.47
C HIS A 385 2.41 -10.71 -3.07
N GLY A 386 2.96 -9.72 -2.35
CA GLY A 386 2.49 -9.34 -1.01
C GLY A 386 2.06 -7.88 -0.83
N LEU A 387 2.63 -6.95 -1.59
CA LEU A 387 2.48 -5.51 -1.35
C LEU A 387 1.19 -4.89 -1.94
N PHE A 388 0.52 -5.58 -2.86
CA PHE A 388 -0.65 -5.06 -3.60
C PHE A 388 -1.89 -5.93 -3.46
N SER A 389 -2.06 -6.54 -2.28
CA SER A 389 -3.27 -7.29 -1.98
C SER A 389 -4.52 -6.40 -1.98
N THR A 390 -5.68 -7.05 -2.12
CA THR A 390 -7.05 -6.51 -1.97
C THR A 390 -7.26 -5.64 -0.73
N TYR A 391 -6.34 -5.63 0.26
CA TYR A 391 -6.50 -4.94 1.54
C TYR A 391 -5.54 -3.79 1.80
N SER A 392 -4.52 -3.58 0.96
CA SER A 392 -3.61 -2.43 1.04
C SER A 392 -4.28 -1.19 0.44
N SER A 393 -4.06 0.03 0.91
CA SER A 393 -4.53 1.24 0.18
C SER A 393 -3.71 1.51 -1.09
N VAL A 394 -2.59 0.79 -1.24
CA VAL A 394 -1.67 0.82 -2.37
C VAL A 394 -1.99 -0.39 -3.26
N ARG A 395 -2.87 -0.25 -4.26
CA ARG A 395 -3.42 -1.38 -5.06
C ARG A 395 -3.16 -1.30 -6.58
N LEU A 396 -2.12 -0.60 -7.05
CA LEU A 396 -2.05 -0.23 -8.48
C LEU A 396 -1.78 -1.36 -9.47
N GLU A 397 -1.00 -2.39 -9.13
CA GLU A 397 -0.75 -3.50 -10.05
C GLU A 397 -2.06 -4.18 -10.50
N SER A 398 -3.11 -4.14 -9.66
CA SER A 398 -4.45 -4.61 -10.03
C SER A 398 -5.09 -3.81 -11.16
N PHE A 399 -4.77 -2.52 -11.33
CA PHE A 399 -5.30 -1.68 -12.42
C PHE A 399 -4.64 -1.95 -13.78
N LEU A 400 -3.49 -2.63 -13.81
CA LEU A 400 -2.96 -3.18 -15.07
C LEU A 400 -3.81 -4.36 -15.57
N TYR A 401 -4.45 -5.07 -14.65
CA TYR A 401 -5.31 -6.23 -14.90
C TYR A 401 -6.81 -5.91 -14.87
N THR A 402 -7.20 -4.64 -14.99
CA THR A 402 -8.59 -4.26 -15.28
C THR A 402 -8.86 -4.32 -16.77
N ARG A 403 -10.15 -4.37 -17.13
CA ARG A 403 -10.61 -4.19 -18.51
C ARG A 403 -9.99 -2.94 -19.14
N GLU A 404 -10.04 -1.81 -18.45
CA GLU A 404 -9.47 -0.55 -18.92
C GLU A 404 -7.93 -0.63 -19.02
N GLY A 405 -7.28 -1.33 -18.06
CA GLY A 405 -5.88 -1.75 -18.04
C GLY A 405 -5.42 -2.35 -19.37
N ILE A 406 -6.01 -3.48 -19.71
CA ILE A 406 -5.70 -4.25 -20.91
C ILE A 406 -6.12 -3.48 -22.18
N ALA A 407 -7.25 -2.75 -22.15
CA ALA A 407 -7.67 -1.90 -23.26
C ALA A 407 -6.67 -0.78 -23.55
N ALA A 408 -6.01 -0.21 -22.54
CA ALA A 408 -4.93 0.75 -22.75
C ALA A 408 -3.76 0.09 -23.46
N GLY A 409 -3.33 -1.11 -23.05
CA GLY A 409 -2.34 -1.91 -23.78
C GLY A 409 -2.71 -2.12 -25.25
N ALA A 410 -3.95 -2.55 -25.53
CA ALA A 410 -4.45 -2.79 -26.87
C ALA A 410 -4.38 -1.54 -27.77
N ARG A 411 -4.70 -0.35 -27.25
CA ARG A 411 -4.59 0.93 -27.98
C ARG A 411 -3.16 1.29 -28.38
N ARG A 412 -2.15 0.70 -27.73
CA ARG A 412 -0.72 0.95 -28.00
C ARG A 412 -0.14 -0.09 -28.97
N LEU A 413 -0.93 -1.06 -29.45
CA LEU A 413 -0.49 -2.03 -30.46
C LEU A 413 -0.69 -1.52 -31.88
N ARG A 414 0.24 -1.87 -32.76
CA ARG A 414 0.06 -1.77 -34.20
C ARG A 414 -0.93 -2.83 -34.71
N PRO A 415 -1.51 -2.65 -35.91
CA PRO A 415 -2.30 -3.69 -36.56
C PRO A 415 -1.50 -5.00 -36.71
N GLY A 416 -2.10 -6.12 -36.28
CA GLY A 416 -1.47 -7.43 -36.23
C GLY A 416 -0.39 -7.61 -35.16
N GLY A 417 -0.25 -6.66 -34.23
CA GLY A 417 0.66 -6.76 -33.08
C GLY A 417 0.12 -7.68 -31.98
N TYR A 418 1.01 -8.08 -31.07
CA TYR A 418 0.69 -9.02 -29.99
C TYR A 418 0.74 -8.38 -28.61
N LEU A 419 -0.21 -8.75 -27.75
CA LEU A 419 -0.10 -8.59 -26.30
C LEU A 419 0.14 -9.97 -25.69
N VAL A 420 1.21 -10.09 -24.92
CA VAL A 420 1.58 -11.31 -24.20
C VAL A 420 1.61 -11.02 -22.71
N LEU A 421 0.79 -11.74 -21.96
CA LEU A 421 0.65 -11.58 -20.52
C LEU A 421 1.11 -12.86 -19.84
N SER A 422 2.22 -12.76 -19.11
CA SER A 422 2.78 -13.84 -18.31
C SER A 422 2.31 -13.70 -16.87
N PHE A 423 1.83 -14.80 -16.28
CA PHE A 423 1.37 -14.79 -14.89
C PHE A 423 1.70 -16.12 -14.19
N ALA A 424 2.09 -16.03 -12.93
CA ALA A 424 2.33 -17.18 -12.06
C ALA A 424 1.09 -17.38 -11.17
N ALA A 425 0.02 -18.01 -11.68
CA ALA A 425 -1.15 -18.36 -10.84
C ALA A 425 -1.19 -19.85 -10.57
N ILE A 426 -1.51 -20.19 -9.33
CA ILE A 426 -1.71 -21.56 -8.85
C ILE A 426 -3.21 -21.95 -8.93
N HIS A 427 -4.13 -20.98 -8.90
CA HIS A 427 -5.57 -21.25 -8.82
C HIS A 427 -6.30 -21.16 -10.18
N PRO A 428 -7.14 -22.15 -10.56
CA PRO A 428 -7.82 -22.19 -11.86
C PRO A 428 -8.65 -20.95 -12.21
N TRP A 429 -9.44 -20.42 -11.27
CA TRP A 429 -10.33 -19.28 -11.52
C TRP A 429 -9.57 -17.98 -11.87
N MET A 430 -8.35 -17.79 -11.36
CA MET A 430 -7.55 -16.59 -11.62
C MET A 430 -7.03 -16.57 -13.05
N LYS A 431 -6.61 -17.75 -13.54
CA LYS A 431 -6.28 -17.98 -14.94
C LYS A 431 -7.49 -17.68 -15.84
N ASP A 432 -8.66 -18.23 -15.51
CA ASP A 432 -9.88 -18.01 -16.29
C ASP A 432 -10.30 -16.53 -16.31
N ARG A 433 -10.12 -15.82 -15.19
CA ARG A 433 -10.34 -14.37 -15.09
C ARG A 433 -9.43 -13.56 -15.99
N ILE A 434 -8.12 -13.81 -15.95
CA ILE A 434 -7.16 -13.09 -16.80
C ILE A 434 -7.49 -13.32 -18.28
N VAL A 435 -7.83 -14.55 -18.67
CA VAL A 435 -8.26 -14.81 -20.04
C VAL A 435 -9.57 -14.08 -20.37
N ALA A 436 -10.57 -14.07 -19.48
CA ALA A 436 -11.83 -13.37 -19.70
C ALA A 436 -11.62 -11.86 -19.91
N ILE A 437 -10.73 -11.22 -19.13
CA ILE A 437 -10.38 -9.79 -19.32
C ILE A 437 -9.80 -9.56 -20.71
N VAL A 438 -8.83 -10.39 -21.12
CA VAL A 438 -8.16 -10.23 -22.42
C VAL A 438 -9.14 -10.50 -23.57
N LYS A 439 -10.02 -11.51 -23.45
CA LYS A 439 -11.07 -11.80 -24.43
C LYS A 439 -12.09 -10.67 -24.57
N ASP A 440 -12.47 -10.03 -23.48
CA ASP A 440 -13.40 -8.89 -23.51
C ASP A 440 -12.84 -7.70 -24.31
N VAL A 441 -11.52 -7.50 -24.27
CA VAL A 441 -10.85 -6.40 -24.99
C VAL A 441 -10.52 -6.76 -26.45
N PHE A 442 -10.00 -7.95 -26.70
CA PHE A 442 -9.49 -8.36 -28.02
C PHE A 442 -10.48 -9.20 -28.84
N GLY A 443 -11.56 -9.68 -28.24
CA GLY A 443 -12.53 -10.61 -28.84
C GLY A 443 -12.16 -12.08 -28.64
N ASP A 444 -10.88 -12.45 -28.72
CA ASP A 444 -10.38 -13.78 -28.38
C ASP A 444 -8.95 -13.73 -27.82
N ALA A 445 -8.53 -14.82 -27.17
CA ALA A 445 -7.21 -14.97 -26.58
C ALA A 445 -6.81 -16.45 -26.50
N ALA A 446 -5.53 -16.74 -26.76
CA ALA A 446 -4.95 -18.06 -26.61
C ALA A 446 -4.30 -18.21 -25.23
N LEU A 447 -4.65 -19.28 -24.52
CA LEU A 447 -4.09 -19.64 -23.21
C LEU A 447 -3.10 -20.79 -23.35
N TYR A 448 -1.89 -20.57 -22.87
CA TYR A 448 -0.79 -21.53 -22.85
C TYR A 448 -0.38 -21.80 -21.41
N VAL A 449 -0.26 -23.07 -21.02
CA VAL A 449 0.05 -23.47 -19.65
C VAL A 449 1.30 -24.35 -19.61
N ASN A 450 2.13 -24.13 -18.60
CA ASN A 450 3.24 -24.99 -18.19
C ASN A 450 3.09 -25.30 -16.68
N LYS A 451 3.91 -26.21 -16.13
CA LYS A 451 3.84 -26.72 -14.75
C LYS A 451 3.69 -25.62 -13.68
N ASN A 452 4.32 -24.46 -13.87
CA ASN A 452 4.42 -23.41 -12.85
C ASN A 452 3.90 -22.03 -13.27
N SER A 453 3.40 -21.88 -14.50
CA SER A 453 2.95 -20.58 -15.02
C SER A 453 1.99 -20.75 -16.21
N PHE A 454 1.28 -19.67 -16.53
CA PHE A 454 0.52 -19.59 -17.76
C PHE A 454 0.78 -18.27 -18.46
N ILE A 455 0.53 -18.29 -19.76
CA ILE A 455 0.71 -17.16 -20.66
C ILE A 455 -0.57 -16.98 -21.45
N VAL A 456 -1.06 -15.75 -21.50
CA VAL A 456 -2.21 -15.36 -22.32
C VAL A 456 -1.70 -14.51 -23.47
N VAL A 457 -2.02 -14.95 -24.69
CA VAL A 457 -1.61 -14.29 -25.94
C VAL A 457 -2.85 -13.76 -26.63
N ALA A 458 -2.84 -12.48 -26.97
CA ALA A 458 -3.86 -11.85 -27.81
C ALA A 458 -3.20 -11.05 -28.93
N SER A 459 -3.95 -10.85 -30.02
CA SER A 459 -3.50 -10.02 -31.14
C SER A 459 -4.65 -9.15 -31.61
N THR A 460 -4.30 -8.00 -32.19
CA THR A 460 -5.27 -7.18 -32.94
C THR A 460 -5.71 -7.85 -34.25
N ASP A 461 -5.04 -8.93 -34.67
CA ASP A 461 -5.46 -9.81 -35.76
C ASP A 461 -5.66 -11.25 -35.23
N LEU A 462 -6.93 -11.63 -35.04
CA LEU A 462 -7.30 -12.93 -34.46
C LEU A 462 -6.84 -14.13 -35.30
N SER A 463 -6.62 -13.94 -36.61
CA SER A 463 -6.15 -15.01 -37.49
C SER A 463 -4.75 -15.53 -37.11
N LYS A 464 -3.98 -14.72 -36.37
CA LYS A 464 -2.64 -15.06 -35.92
C LYS A 464 -2.58 -15.84 -34.60
N LEU A 465 -3.73 -16.12 -33.96
CA LEU A 465 -3.75 -16.93 -32.75
C LEU A 465 -3.55 -18.41 -33.11
N SER A 466 -2.40 -18.97 -32.73
CA SER A 466 -2.08 -20.39 -32.98
C SER A 466 -3.12 -21.31 -32.34
N ASN A 467 -3.44 -22.38 -33.08
CA ASN A 467 -4.33 -23.43 -32.60
C ASN A 467 -3.64 -24.59 -31.89
N GLY A 468 -2.30 -24.68 -31.95
CA GLY A 468 -1.51 -25.76 -31.37
C GLY A 468 -0.60 -25.33 -30.22
N ASP A 469 0.05 -26.31 -29.60
CA ASP A 469 1.04 -26.11 -28.52
C ASP A 469 2.25 -25.29 -28.99
N LEU A 470 2.88 -24.58 -28.05
CA LEU A 470 4.07 -23.76 -28.32
C LEU A 470 5.22 -24.18 -27.40
N TRP A 471 6.23 -24.84 -27.96
CA TRP A 471 7.52 -25.12 -27.32
C TRP A 471 7.47 -25.49 -25.83
N GLY A 472 6.71 -26.54 -25.49
CA GLY A 472 6.58 -27.04 -24.12
C GLY A 472 5.47 -26.38 -23.30
N PHE A 473 4.72 -25.44 -23.88
CA PHE A 473 3.46 -24.96 -23.36
C PHE A 473 2.29 -25.60 -24.08
N THR A 474 1.39 -26.19 -23.29
CA THR A 474 0.17 -26.81 -23.81
C THR A 474 -0.91 -25.75 -23.95
N ARG A 475 -1.59 -25.73 -25.11
CA ARG A 475 -2.75 -24.89 -25.34
C ARG A 475 -3.95 -25.46 -24.60
N VAL A 476 -4.64 -24.63 -23.82
CA VAL A 476 -5.77 -25.08 -23.00
C VAL A 476 -7.04 -24.33 -23.41
N ALA A 477 -8.14 -25.07 -23.56
CA ALA A 477 -9.46 -24.49 -23.78
C ALA A 477 -9.93 -23.73 -22.54
N THR A 478 -10.65 -22.63 -22.76
CA THR A 478 -11.20 -21.78 -21.69
C THR A 478 -12.67 -22.11 -21.49
N THR A 479 -13.08 -22.36 -20.25
CA THR A 479 -14.35 -23.07 -19.97
C THR A 479 -15.33 -22.32 -19.08
N ALA A 480 -15.06 -21.08 -18.63
CA ALA A 480 -15.98 -20.37 -17.74
C ALA A 480 -16.13 -18.87 -18.02
N PRO A 481 -17.35 -18.31 -17.86
CA PRO A 481 -17.51 -16.88 -17.65
C PRO A 481 -16.89 -16.52 -16.31
N ALA A 482 -15.93 -15.59 -16.34
CA ALA A 482 -15.28 -15.08 -15.13
C ALA A 482 -15.69 -13.62 -14.90
N LEU A 483 -15.71 -13.23 -13.63
CA LEU A 483 -15.93 -11.85 -13.23
C LEU A 483 -14.76 -10.98 -13.72
N ILE A 484 -15.05 -9.90 -14.46
CA ILE A 484 -14.05 -9.01 -15.06
C ILE A 484 -13.80 -7.80 -14.13
N PRO A 485 -12.57 -7.62 -13.60
CA PRO A 485 -12.15 -6.41 -12.91
C PRO A 485 -12.23 -5.16 -13.79
N THR A 486 -12.66 -4.04 -13.19
CA THR A 486 -12.74 -2.72 -13.83
C THR A 486 -12.04 -1.69 -12.96
N ASP A 487 -11.76 -0.50 -13.49
CA ASP A 487 -11.18 0.59 -12.67
C ASP A 487 -12.09 0.99 -11.46
N ASP A 488 -13.38 0.67 -11.48
CA ASP A 488 -14.29 0.83 -10.32
C ASP A 488 -14.24 -0.35 -9.34
N TRP A 489 -13.97 -1.55 -9.83
CA TRP A 489 -13.85 -2.77 -9.05
C TRP A 489 -12.55 -3.50 -9.43
N PRO A 490 -11.37 -3.02 -8.97
CA PRO A 490 -10.06 -3.53 -9.41
C PRO A 490 -9.55 -4.66 -8.50
N PHE A 491 -10.37 -5.70 -8.29
CA PHE A 491 -10.05 -6.78 -7.35
C PHE A 491 -9.67 -8.08 -8.08
N LEU A 492 -8.41 -8.15 -8.54
CA LEU A 492 -7.91 -9.32 -9.28
C LEU A 492 -7.94 -10.61 -8.43
N TYR A 493 -7.60 -10.52 -7.15
CA TYR A 493 -7.42 -11.67 -6.24
C TYR A 493 -8.69 -12.16 -5.55
N LEU A 494 -9.84 -11.52 -5.79
CA LEU A 494 -11.10 -11.83 -5.11
C LEU A 494 -12.03 -12.63 -6.02
N GLU A 495 -12.27 -13.91 -5.75
CA GLU A 495 -12.99 -14.82 -6.65
C GLU A 495 -14.44 -14.36 -6.94
N HIS A 496 -15.14 -13.87 -5.92
CA HIS A 496 -16.52 -13.38 -6.00
C HIS A 496 -16.65 -12.03 -5.31
N ARG A 497 -17.57 -11.18 -5.80
CA ARG A 497 -17.96 -9.90 -5.17
C ARG A 497 -18.52 -10.15 -3.77
N SER A 498 -17.64 -10.20 -2.78
CA SER A 498 -17.93 -10.56 -1.40
C SER A 498 -16.82 -10.00 -0.50
N ILE A 499 -17.12 -9.80 0.78
CA ILE A 499 -16.09 -9.47 1.76
C ILE A 499 -15.57 -10.81 2.31
N PRO A 500 -14.27 -11.13 2.15
CA PRO A 500 -13.75 -12.42 2.61
C PRO A 500 -13.98 -12.63 4.10
N ARG A 501 -14.27 -13.88 4.48
CA ARG A 501 -14.72 -14.23 5.83
C ARG A 501 -13.70 -13.83 6.90
N HIS A 502 -12.40 -14.03 6.64
CA HIS A 502 -11.35 -13.66 7.60
C HIS A 502 -11.32 -12.15 7.86
N SER A 503 -11.63 -11.34 6.84
CA SER A 503 -11.72 -9.87 6.92
C SER A 503 -12.90 -9.39 7.73
N LEU A 504 -14.06 -10.02 7.56
CA LEU A 504 -15.20 -9.78 8.44
C LEU A 504 -14.91 -10.17 9.89
N ILE A 505 -14.24 -11.30 10.11
CA ILE A 505 -13.91 -11.78 11.46
C ILE A 505 -12.97 -10.79 12.17
N PHE A 506 -11.83 -10.42 11.58
CA PHE A 506 -10.92 -9.51 12.29
C PHE A 506 -11.50 -8.11 12.41
N ALA A 507 -12.21 -7.58 11.42
CA ALA A 507 -12.86 -6.28 11.50
C ALA A 507 -13.91 -6.27 12.62
N GLY A 508 -14.76 -7.30 12.68
CA GLY A 508 -15.78 -7.46 13.71
C GLY A 508 -15.18 -7.57 15.12
N VAL A 509 -14.14 -8.40 15.29
CA VAL A 509 -13.45 -8.55 16.58
C VAL A 509 -12.75 -7.25 16.99
N ILE A 510 -12.04 -6.58 16.07
CA ILE A 510 -11.39 -5.29 16.35
C ILE A 510 -12.43 -4.27 16.78
N LEU A 511 -13.50 -4.06 16.00
CA LEU A 511 -14.54 -3.08 16.33
C LEU A 511 -15.22 -3.40 17.66
N PHE A 512 -15.49 -4.69 17.94
CA PHE A 512 -16.07 -5.12 19.21
C PHE A 512 -15.13 -4.84 20.40
N VAL A 513 -13.85 -5.17 20.29
CA VAL A 513 -12.87 -4.92 21.35
C VAL A 513 -12.62 -3.41 21.52
N CYS A 514 -12.53 -2.64 20.43
CA CYS A 514 -12.49 -1.18 20.48
C CYS A 514 -13.70 -0.61 21.21
N TRP A 515 -14.90 -1.13 20.95
CA TRP A 515 -16.13 -0.74 21.63
C TRP A 515 -16.09 -1.10 23.13
N LEU A 516 -15.61 -2.29 23.50
CA LEU A 516 -15.43 -2.69 24.91
C LEU A 516 -14.44 -1.78 25.63
N ILE A 517 -13.29 -1.49 25.03
CA ILE A 517 -12.28 -0.59 25.58
C ILE A 517 -12.88 0.82 25.78
N TYR A 518 -13.60 1.32 24.77
CA TYR A 518 -14.30 2.59 24.87
C TYR A 518 -15.33 2.57 26.00
N ARG A 519 -16.17 1.54 26.10
CA ARG A 519 -17.20 1.39 27.14
C ARG A 519 -16.60 1.33 28.53
N ALA A 520 -15.57 0.52 28.73
CA ALA A 520 -14.88 0.37 30.02
C ALA A 520 -14.22 1.67 30.48
N SER A 521 -13.80 2.49 29.53
CA SER A 521 -13.07 3.73 29.82
C SER A 521 -13.96 4.98 29.80
N ASN A 522 -15.18 4.88 29.25
CA ASN A 522 -16.11 6.00 29.15
C ASN A 522 -16.77 6.27 30.52
N LYS A 523 -16.27 7.29 31.23
CA LYS A 523 -16.78 7.76 32.54
C LYS A 523 -18.08 8.58 32.39
N GLY A 524 -19.07 8.04 31.69
CA GLY A 524 -20.38 8.68 31.49
C GLY A 524 -20.40 9.87 30.52
N ARG A 525 -19.35 10.07 29.72
CA ARG A 525 -19.31 11.14 28.71
C ARG A 525 -20.18 10.75 27.51
N LYS A 526 -21.00 11.68 27.03
CA LYS A 526 -21.75 11.48 25.78
C LYS A 526 -20.79 11.53 24.59
N MET A 527 -20.94 10.60 23.64
CA MET A 527 -20.18 10.62 22.39
C MET A 527 -20.67 11.79 21.52
N PRO A 528 -19.79 12.68 21.06
CA PRO A 528 -20.18 13.69 20.08
C PRO A 528 -20.28 13.05 18.68
N TRP A 529 -21.43 12.43 18.41
CA TRP A 529 -21.71 11.68 17.19
C TRP A 529 -21.43 12.41 15.87
N PRO A 530 -21.70 13.72 15.73
CA PRO A 530 -21.32 14.44 14.52
C PRO A 530 -19.82 14.32 14.19
N PHE A 531 -18.93 14.48 15.19
CA PHE A 531 -17.48 14.35 14.98
C PHE A 531 -17.09 12.93 14.56
N PHE A 532 -17.70 11.92 15.20
CA PHE A 532 -17.51 10.50 14.85
C PHE A 532 -17.91 10.23 13.40
N LEU A 533 -19.11 10.66 12.97
CA LEU A 533 -19.57 10.43 11.60
C LEU A 533 -18.72 11.17 10.57
N PHE A 534 -18.28 12.39 10.86
CA PHE A 534 -17.32 13.11 10.00
C PHE A 534 -16.01 12.34 9.82
N GLY A 535 -15.52 11.69 10.89
CA GLY A 535 -14.30 10.88 10.83
C GLY A 535 -14.49 9.61 10.00
N ALA A 536 -15.63 8.95 10.18
CA ALA A 536 -15.98 7.76 9.41
C ALA A 536 -16.07 8.05 7.90
N ALA A 537 -16.76 9.12 7.52
CA ALA A 537 -16.86 9.52 6.12
C ALA A 537 -15.51 10.00 5.56
N PHE A 538 -14.73 10.74 6.36
CA PHE A 538 -13.43 11.27 5.94
C PHE A 538 -12.43 10.15 5.61
N LEU A 539 -12.19 9.19 6.52
CA LEU A 539 -11.18 8.16 6.28
C LEU A 539 -11.56 7.25 5.10
N MET A 540 -12.85 6.95 4.98
CA MET A 540 -13.36 6.19 3.85
C MET A 540 -13.13 6.94 2.52
N LEU A 541 -13.51 8.23 2.46
CA LEU A 541 -13.33 9.05 1.26
C LEU A 541 -11.85 9.27 0.92
N GLU A 542 -11.00 9.44 1.92
CA GLU A 542 -9.55 9.53 1.78
C GLU A 542 -8.99 8.27 1.11
N THR A 543 -9.39 7.09 1.57
CA THR A 543 -8.92 5.82 0.99
C THR A 543 -9.31 5.71 -0.49
N VAL A 544 -10.57 6.06 -0.82
CA VAL A 544 -11.04 6.09 -2.22
C VAL A 544 -10.24 7.11 -3.05
N ALA A 545 -9.99 8.30 -2.51
CA ALA A 545 -9.24 9.34 -3.20
C ALA A 545 -7.79 8.89 -3.48
N VAL A 546 -7.11 8.29 -2.51
CA VAL A 546 -5.76 7.73 -2.67
C VAL A 546 -5.75 6.68 -3.77
N THR A 547 -6.67 5.71 -3.74
CA THR A 547 -6.73 4.64 -4.75
C THR A 547 -7.05 5.16 -6.15
N ARG A 548 -7.90 6.19 -6.29
CA ARG A 548 -8.27 6.75 -7.61
C ARG A 548 -7.20 7.68 -8.16
N LEU A 549 -6.62 8.54 -7.33
CA LEU A 549 -5.54 9.45 -7.74
C LEU A 549 -4.25 8.69 -8.05
N ALA A 550 -4.03 7.53 -7.42
CA ALA A 550 -2.93 6.64 -7.74
C ALA A 550 -2.85 6.30 -9.24
N ILE A 551 -3.97 6.14 -9.96
CA ILE A 551 -3.97 5.88 -11.42
C ILE A 551 -3.26 7.02 -12.19
N LEU A 552 -3.41 8.26 -11.71
CA LEU A 552 -2.85 9.44 -12.35
C LEU A 552 -1.39 9.69 -11.97
N PHE A 553 -0.99 9.34 -10.76
CA PHE A 553 0.32 9.70 -10.21
C PHE A 553 1.28 8.51 -10.00
N GLY A 554 0.80 7.26 -10.08
CA GLY A 554 1.52 6.04 -9.70
C GLY A 554 1.38 5.70 -8.20
N THR A 555 1.91 4.56 -7.74
CA THR A 555 1.88 4.13 -6.31
C THR A 555 3.27 4.04 -5.76
N THR A 556 3.91 5.18 -5.56
CA THR A 556 5.09 5.23 -4.70
C THR A 556 4.70 5.80 -3.35
N TRP A 557 5.49 5.53 -2.31
CA TRP A 557 5.30 6.20 -1.02
C TRP A 557 5.42 7.72 -1.14
N ALA A 558 6.25 8.20 -2.08
CA ALA A 558 6.33 9.62 -2.40
C ALA A 558 5.01 10.15 -3.00
N VAL A 559 4.37 9.39 -3.90
CA VAL A 559 3.08 9.79 -4.50
C VAL A 559 1.93 9.72 -3.51
N ASN A 560 1.83 8.65 -2.71
CA ASN A 560 0.83 8.58 -1.65
C ASN A 560 1.01 9.73 -0.65
N GLY A 561 2.26 10.05 -0.29
CA GLY A 561 2.57 11.22 0.50
C GLY A 561 2.11 12.53 -0.14
N PHE A 562 2.21 12.68 -1.48
CA PHE A 562 1.69 13.86 -2.17
C PHE A 562 0.17 13.99 -2.04
N VAL A 563 -0.58 12.88 -2.14
CA VAL A 563 -2.03 12.89 -1.93
C VAL A 563 -2.37 13.28 -0.48
N PHE A 564 -1.71 12.67 0.51
CA PHE A 564 -1.89 13.03 1.92
C PHE A 564 -1.54 14.49 2.20
N ALA A 565 -0.43 14.99 1.64
CA ALA A 565 -0.04 16.39 1.77
C ALA A 565 -1.11 17.33 1.18
N THR A 566 -1.65 16.99 0.02
CA THR A 566 -2.72 17.78 -0.64
C THR A 566 -3.98 17.83 0.23
N ILE A 567 -4.40 16.69 0.78
CA ILE A 567 -5.54 16.59 1.70
C ILE A 567 -5.31 17.43 2.97
N LEU A 568 -4.14 17.29 3.60
CA LEU A 568 -3.80 18.04 4.81
C LEU A 568 -3.67 19.54 4.55
N ILE A 569 -3.15 19.96 3.39
CA ILE A 569 -3.10 21.36 2.97
C ILE A 569 -4.52 21.92 2.77
N ALA A 570 -5.43 21.15 2.16
CA ALA A 570 -6.83 21.55 2.03
C ALA A 570 -7.48 21.75 3.41
N ILE A 571 -7.25 20.83 4.35
CA ILE A 571 -7.72 20.96 5.74
C ILE A 571 -7.10 22.20 6.40
N LEU A 572 -5.80 22.44 6.21
CA LEU A 572 -5.10 23.60 6.78
C LEU A 572 -5.65 24.93 6.22
N ALA A 573 -5.98 24.97 4.94
CA ALA A 573 -6.63 26.11 4.29
C ALA A 573 -8.03 26.34 4.88
N ALA A 574 -8.84 25.28 5.00
CA ALA A 574 -10.17 25.36 5.61
C ALA A 574 -10.11 25.88 7.06
N ASN A 575 -9.20 25.33 7.87
CA ASN A 575 -8.95 25.79 9.23
C ASN A 575 -8.57 27.27 9.30
N SER A 576 -7.71 27.72 8.37
CA SER A 576 -7.26 29.11 8.31
C SER A 576 -8.39 30.07 7.95
N LEU A 577 -9.30 29.68 7.05
CA LEU A 577 -10.46 30.49 6.66
C LEU A 577 -11.46 30.62 7.82
N VAL A 578 -11.75 29.53 8.53
CA VAL A 578 -12.63 29.54 9.70
C VAL A 578 -12.00 30.29 10.87
N ALA A 579 -10.70 30.09 11.14
CA ALA A 579 -9.99 30.79 12.21
C ALA A 579 -9.92 32.33 12.00
N ARG A 580 -9.97 32.79 10.75
CA ARG A 580 -10.04 34.21 10.38
C ARG A 580 -11.46 34.77 10.35
N GLY A 581 -12.48 33.94 10.58
CA GLY A 581 -13.89 34.33 10.51
C GLY A 581 -14.39 34.63 9.10
N LEU A 582 -13.65 34.23 8.04
CA LEU A 582 -14.04 34.47 6.65
C LEU A 582 -15.20 33.58 6.19
N ILE A 583 -15.35 32.41 6.84
CA ILE A 583 -16.43 31.46 6.59
C ILE A 583 -17.01 31.03 7.94
N ALA A 584 -18.19 31.54 8.28
CA ALA A 584 -18.90 31.21 9.53
C ALA A 584 -20.19 30.39 9.31
N GLY A 585 -20.71 30.35 8.09
CA GLY A 585 -21.94 29.63 7.73
C GLY A 585 -21.69 28.17 7.33
N LYS A 586 -22.66 27.30 7.61
CA LYS A 586 -22.61 25.86 7.24
C LYS A 586 -23.21 25.55 5.87
N THR A 587 -24.14 26.37 5.40
CA THR A 587 -24.94 26.07 4.20
C THR A 587 -24.08 25.96 2.95
N LEU A 588 -23.21 26.94 2.68
CA LEU A 588 -22.37 26.93 1.49
C LEU A 588 -21.35 25.76 1.49
N PRO A 589 -20.61 25.49 2.58
CA PRO A 589 -19.79 24.28 2.68
C PRO A 589 -20.57 22.98 2.52
N ALA A 590 -21.79 22.87 3.06
CA ALA A 590 -22.62 21.68 2.92
C ALA A 590 -23.09 21.47 1.47
N VAL A 591 -23.55 22.53 0.80
CA VAL A 591 -23.92 22.48 -0.63
C VAL A 591 -22.71 22.08 -1.47
N GLY A 592 -21.56 22.71 -1.23
CA GLY A 592 -20.31 22.37 -1.93
C GLY A 592 -19.88 20.91 -1.71
N LEU A 593 -20.02 20.39 -0.49
CA LEU A 593 -19.73 19.00 -0.16
C LEU A 593 -20.62 18.04 -0.96
N PHE A 594 -21.94 18.19 -0.89
CA PHE A 594 -22.84 17.25 -1.58
C PHE A 594 -22.75 17.38 -3.11
N PHE A 595 -22.62 18.60 -3.62
CA PHE A 595 -22.43 18.82 -5.05
C PHE A 595 -21.15 18.14 -5.56
N SER A 596 -20.02 18.32 -4.86
CA SER A 596 -18.75 17.70 -5.25
C SER A 596 -18.76 16.18 -5.10
N LEU A 597 -19.42 15.61 -4.09
CA LEU A 597 -19.61 14.16 -3.99
C LEU A 597 -20.47 13.61 -5.14
N ILE A 598 -21.54 14.30 -5.53
CA ILE A 598 -22.36 13.92 -6.69
C ILE A 598 -21.53 13.97 -7.98
N LEU A 599 -20.70 15.01 -8.16
CA LEU A 599 -19.79 15.09 -9.30
C LEU A 599 -18.79 13.92 -9.32
N LEU A 600 -18.19 13.57 -8.18
CA LEU A 600 -17.29 12.42 -8.08
C LEU A 600 -17.97 11.09 -8.39
N PHE A 601 -19.26 10.96 -8.08
CA PHE A 601 -20.04 9.77 -8.41
C PHE A 601 -20.30 9.65 -9.92
N ILE A 602 -20.52 10.77 -10.59
CA ILE A 602 -20.87 10.81 -12.03
C ILE A 602 -19.61 10.74 -12.92
N ILE A 603 -18.51 11.39 -12.51
CA ILE A 603 -17.30 11.52 -13.32
C ILE A 603 -16.38 10.30 -13.07
N PRO A 604 -16.15 9.42 -14.06
CA PRO A 604 -15.22 8.31 -13.90
C PRO A 604 -13.78 8.82 -13.75
N GLY A 605 -12.97 8.15 -12.93
CA GLY A 605 -11.58 8.56 -12.68
C GLY A 605 -10.71 8.61 -13.96
N SER A 606 -11.05 7.80 -14.97
CA SER A 606 -10.37 7.79 -16.27
C SER A 606 -10.60 9.04 -17.12
N PHE A 607 -11.60 9.87 -16.79
CA PHE A 607 -11.87 11.13 -17.50
C PHE A 607 -10.65 12.06 -17.55
N PHE A 608 -9.85 12.07 -16.48
CA PHE A 608 -8.69 12.95 -16.35
C PHE A 608 -7.46 12.47 -17.13
N LEU A 609 -7.45 11.22 -17.62
CA LEU A 609 -6.34 10.65 -18.38
C LEU A 609 -6.29 11.16 -19.83
N HIS A 610 -7.41 11.64 -20.38
CA HIS A 610 -7.50 12.07 -21.79
C HIS A 610 -7.10 13.54 -22.05
N HIS A 611 -6.75 14.29 -21.01
CA HIS A 611 -6.36 15.70 -21.11
C HIS A 611 -4.84 15.88 -21.03
N SER A 612 -4.31 17.07 -21.33
CA SER A 612 -2.87 17.32 -21.19
C SER A 612 -2.39 16.95 -19.78
N LEU A 613 -1.23 16.28 -19.73
CA LEU A 613 -0.77 15.49 -18.58
C LEU A 613 -0.76 16.28 -17.25
N LEU A 614 -0.53 17.59 -17.32
CA LEU A 614 -0.55 18.47 -16.15
C LEU A 614 -1.95 19.02 -15.81
N ALA A 615 -2.73 19.44 -16.80
CA ALA A 615 -4.06 20.00 -16.56
C ALA A 615 -5.04 18.94 -16.03
N GLY A 616 -4.99 17.72 -16.58
CA GLY A 616 -5.80 16.59 -16.09
C GLY A 616 -5.47 16.23 -14.64
N LYS A 617 -4.19 16.19 -14.28
CA LYS A 617 -3.73 15.95 -12.89
C LYS A 617 -4.20 17.03 -11.92
N ILE A 618 -4.08 18.30 -12.28
CA ILE A 618 -4.54 19.42 -11.44
C ILE A 618 -6.06 19.36 -11.28
N ALA A 619 -6.81 19.17 -12.36
CA ALA A 619 -8.26 19.06 -12.32
C ALA A 619 -8.73 17.90 -11.43
N ALA A 620 -8.06 16.75 -11.51
CA ALA A 620 -8.34 15.61 -10.65
C ALA A 620 -8.09 15.92 -9.16
N CYS A 621 -6.95 16.53 -8.83
CA CYS A 621 -6.65 16.94 -7.46
C CYS A 621 -7.67 17.94 -6.92
N ILE A 622 -8.12 18.89 -7.75
CA ILE A 622 -9.16 19.84 -7.35
C ILE A 622 -10.49 19.11 -7.12
N LEU A 623 -10.92 18.25 -8.04
CA LEU A 623 -12.21 17.55 -7.92
C LEU A 623 -12.24 16.63 -6.69
N TRP A 624 -11.19 15.85 -6.46
CA TRP A 624 -11.06 14.97 -5.30
C TRP A 624 -10.80 15.73 -3.99
N GLY A 625 -10.10 16.86 -4.05
CA GLY A 625 -9.82 17.71 -2.90
C GLY A 625 -11.01 18.56 -2.46
N LEU A 626 -11.94 18.90 -3.36
CA LEU A 626 -13.08 19.76 -3.08
C LEU A 626 -14.04 19.22 -1.99
N PRO A 627 -14.53 17.97 -2.02
CA PRO A 627 -15.39 17.46 -0.95
C PRO A 627 -14.65 17.41 0.38
N ILE A 628 -13.36 17.06 0.37
CA ILE A 628 -12.51 17.05 1.56
C ILE A 628 -12.38 18.47 2.14
N PHE A 629 -12.13 19.48 1.30
CA PHE A 629 -12.06 20.88 1.69
C PHE A 629 -13.39 21.38 2.28
N CYS A 630 -14.51 21.08 1.64
CA CYS A 630 -15.84 21.44 2.13
C CYS A 630 -16.19 20.74 3.46
N ALA A 631 -15.88 19.44 3.59
CA ALA A 631 -16.02 18.71 4.84
C ALA A 631 -15.12 19.30 5.94
N ALA A 632 -13.89 19.69 5.59
CA ALA A 632 -12.96 20.33 6.52
C ALA A 632 -13.45 21.70 7.00
N LEU A 633 -14.12 22.50 6.14
CA LEU A 633 -14.75 23.75 6.55
C LEU A 633 -15.87 23.53 7.57
N LEU A 634 -16.70 22.50 7.36
CA LEU A 634 -17.77 22.12 8.30
C LEU A 634 -17.18 21.65 9.63
N PHE A 635 -16.21 20.74 9.56
CA PHE A 635 -15.52 20.20 10.72
C PHE A 635 -14.78 21.30 11.52
N ALA A 636 -14.09 22.21 10.84
CA ALA A 636 -13.40 23.34 11.46
C ALA A 636 -14.39 24.26 12.20
N ASN A 637 -15.58 24.51 11.63
CA ASN A 637 -16.64 25.28 12.29
C ASN A 637 -17.19 24.54 13.52
N MET A 638 -17.34 23.22 13.47
CA MET A 638 -17.72 22.42 14.64
C MET A 638 -16.62 22.45 15.72
N MET A 639 -15.36 22.26 15.33
CA MET A 639 -14.21 22.31 16.24
C MET A 639 -14.06 23.69 16.90
N ASN A 640 -14.27 24.77 16.17
CA ASN A 640 -14.19 26.13 16.71
C ASN A 640 -15.20 26.38 17.85
N ARG A 641 -16.32 25.65 17.85
CA ARG A 641 -17.39 25.73 18.85
C ARG A 641 -17.33 24.62 19.90
N ALA A 642 -16.38 23.69 19.78
CA ALA A 642 -16.28 22.54 20.67
C ALA A 642 -15.84 22.94 22.08
N THR A 643 -16.60 22.53 23.09
CA THR A 643 -16.29 22.79 24.51
C THR A 643 -15.19 21.89 25.05
N ASP A 644 -15.02 20.69 24.47
CA ASP A 644 -13.97 19.72 24.81
C ASP A 644 -13.28 19.24 23.53
N ALA A 645 -12.27 19.99 23.09
CA ALA A 645 -11.55 19.71 21.84
C ALA A 645 -10.85 18.33 21.83
N PRO A 646 -10.20 17.86 22.92
CA PRO A 646 -9.66 16.50 22.98
C PRO A 646 -10.72 15.42 22.75
N VAL A 647 -11.90 15.56 23.36
CA VAL A 647 -12.99 14.59 23.17
C VAL A 647 -13.56 14.65 21.76
N ALA A 648 -13.74 15.84 21.18
CA ALA A 648 -14.18 16.02 19.81
C ALA A 648 -13.20 15.37 18.80
N LEU A 649 -11.91 15.60 18.96
CA LEU A 649 -10.87 14.96 18.15
C LEU A 649 -10.83 13.45 18.34
N GLY A 650 -10.88 12.97 19.58
CA GLY A 650 -10.91 11.55 19.90
C GLY A 650 -12.11 10.84 19.28
N ALA A 651 -13.30 11.44 19.33
CA ALA A 651 -14.50 10.92 18.68
C ALA A 651 -14.36 10.85 17.15
N ASN A 652 -13.77 11.89 16.54
CA ASN A 652 -13.49 11.91 15.11
C ASN A 652 -12.57 10.76 14.69
N LEU A 653 -11.50 10.51 15.45
CA LEU A 653 -10.57 9.41 15.19
C LEU A 653 -11.20 8.03 15.40
N MET A 654 -12.05 7.86 16.41
CA MET A 654 -12.83 6.62 16.57
C MET A 654 -13.81 6.40 15.41
N GLY A 655 -14.35 7.48 14.87
CA GLY A 655 -15.13 7.48 13.64
C GLY A 655 -14.30 6.99 12.45
N ALA A 656 -13.10 7.55 12.28
CA ALA A 656 -12.15 7.15 11.25
C ALA A 656 -11.87 5.64 11.31
N VAL A 657 -11.66 5.07 12.50
CA VAL A 657 -11.50 3.61 12.68
C VAL A 657 -12.65 2.82 12.04
N THR A 658 -13.89 3.28 12.25
CA THR A 658 -15.08 2.65 11.65
C THR A 658 -15.12 2.85 10.13
N GLY A 659 -14.82 4.06 9.66
CA GLY A 659 -14.72 4.40 8.24
C GLY A 659 -13.72 3.54 7.48
N GLY A 660 -12.58 3.24 8.09
CA GLY A 660 -11.54 2.39 7.51
C GLY A 660 -12.01 0.96 7.23
N PHE A 661 -12.90 0.41 8.05
CA PHE A 661 -13.51 -0.91 7.80
C PHE A 661 -14.74 -0.85 6.90
N ILE A 662 -15.48 0.27 6.87
CA ILE A 662 -16.57 0.48 5.90
C ILE A 662 -16.05 0.43 4.46
N GLU A 663 -14.79 0.79 4.22
CA GLU A 663 -14.14 0.67 2.91
C GLU A 663 -14.26 -0.75 2.32
N TYR A 664 -14.32 -1.80 3.13
CA TYR A 664 -14.44 -3.18 2.64
C TYR A 664 -15.72 -3.43 1.84
N ILE A 665 -16.73 -2.56 1.94
CA ILE A 665 -17.92 -2.60 1.07
C ILE A 665 -17.51 -2.45 -0.41
N SER A 666 -16.38 -1.80 -0.72
CA SER A 666 -15.84 -1.70 -2.09
C SER A 666 -15.60 -3.06 -2.75
N MET A 667 -15.26 -4.10 -1.99
CA MET A 667 -15.05 -5.47 -2.48
C MET A 667 -16.33 -6.09 -3.04
N VAL A 668 -17.50 -5.62 -2.60
CA VAL A 668 -18.81 -6.09 -3.09
C VAL A 668 -19.32 -5.19 -4.22
N SER A 669 -19.29 -3.87 -4.00
CA SER A 669 -20.02 -2.91 -4.84
C SER A 669 -19.16 -2.03 -5.74
N GLY A 670 -17.84 -2.03 -5.59
CA GLY A 670 -16.93 -1.09 -6.25
C GLY A 670 -16.78 0.22 -5.47
N PHE A 671 -15.82 1.05 -5.89
CA PHE A 671 -15.45 2.29 -5.19
C PHE A 671 -16.50 3.40 -5.34
N SER A 672 -17.19 3.49 -6.47
CA SER A 672 -18.23 4.52 -6.68
C SER A 672 -19.37 4.41 -5.67
N ALA A 673 -19.72 3.20 -5.23
CA ALA A 673 -20.75 3.00 -4.21
C ALA A 673 -20.38 3.62 -2.84
N LEU A 674 -19.09 3.68 -2.51
CA LEU A 674 -18.63 4.31 -1.27
C LEU A 674 -18.91 5.81 -1.22
N ILE A 675 -19.02 6.48 -2.38
CA ILE A 675 -19.40 7.89 -2.46
C ILE A 675 -20.84 8.08 -1.98
N LEU A 676 -21.75 7.17 -2.33
CA LEU A 676 -23.14 7.18 -1.84
C LEU A 676 -23.20 6.95 -0.33
N VAL A 677 -22.37 6.04 0.18
CA VAL A 677 -22.22 5.81 1.63
C VAL A 677 -21.71 7.08 2.31
N ALA A 678 -20.74 7.78 1.73
CA ALA A 678 -20.21 9.03 2.27
C ALA A 678 -21.29 10.11 2.34
N ILE A 679 -22.11 10.26 1.28
CA ILE A 679 -23.25 11.18 1.24
C ILE A 679 -24.21 10.88 2.40
N ALA A 680 -24.58 9.61 2.61
CA ALA A 680 -25.48 9.21 3.70
C ALA A 680 -24.90 9.51 5.09
N ILE A 681 -23.61 9.24 5.30
CA ILE A 681 -22.93 9.49 6.58
C ILE A 681 -22.84 11.01 6.85
N TYR A 682 -22.41 11.81 5.87
CA TYR A 682 -22.34 13.27 6.02
C TYR A 682 -23.71 13.92 6.23
N ALA A 683 -24.74 13.47 5.52
CA ALA A 683 -26.11 13.95 5.72
C ALA A 683 -26.60 13.65 7.13
N THR A 684 -26.35 12.45 7.64
CA THR A 684 -26.68 12.05 9.01
C THR A 684 -25.92 12.91 10.03
N ALA A 685 -24.61 13.14 9.80
CA ALA A 685 -23.79 13.96 10.68
C ALA A 685 -24.30 15.40 10.79
N LEU A 686 -24.65 16.01 9.65
CA LEU A 686 -25.18 17.37 9.60
C LEU A 686 -26.58 17.49 10.21
N PHE A 687 -27.42 16.47 10.03
CA PHE A 687 -28.72 16.40 10.70
C PHE A 687 -28.55 16.35 12.22
N MET A 688 -27.67 15.48 12.73
CA MET A 688 -27.40 15.37 14.17
C MET A 688 -26.76 16.64 14.75
N ASP A 689 -25.85 17.29 14.02
CA ASP A 689 -25.25 18.56 14.43
C ASP A 689 -26.32 19.66 14.55
N ARG A 690 -27.27 19.72 13.61
CA ARG A 690 -28.39 20.68 13.65
C ARG A 690 -29.34 20.42 14.81
N VAL A 691 -29.65 19.15 15.11
CA VAL A 691 -30.52 18.78 16.25
C VAL A 691 -29.83 19.04 17.60
N ALA A 692 -28.50 19.02 17.64
CA ALA A 692 -27.73 19.30 18.85
C ALA A 692 -27.50 20.80 19.11
N GLU A 693 -27.84 21.68 18.16
CA GLU A 693 -27.81 23.13 18.38
C GLU A 693 -29.00 23.54 19.25
N PRO A 694 -28.75 24.22 20.39
CA PRO A 694 -29.78 24.62 21.34
C PRO A 694 -30.74 25.69 20.83
#